data_AF-A0A2A5DMC8-F1
#
_entry.id   AF-A0A2A5DMC8-F1
#
_cell.length_a   1.000
_cell.length_b   1.000
_cell.length_c   1.000
_cell.angle_alpha   90.00
_cell.angle_beta   90.00
_cell.angle_gamma   90.00
#
_symmetry.space_group_name_H-M   'P 1'
#
loop_
_entity.id
_entity.type
_entity.pdbx_description
1 polymer ?
#
loop_
_entity_poly.entity_id
_entity_poly.type
_entity_poly.pdbx_seq_one_letter_code
_entity_poly.pdbx_strand_id
1 'polypeptide(L)'
;MAKNNTGRILKRLFTYLNIVILTFLLFQGNIKSEENSKKIISKEVRDLSTKITKYSNIKAGYVVCLGSRNGMLVSALAENNKYYVQALEPDKPVVDMIREDLQKMGVNHNSSVVQGELNKLPYVENLINLVVVENLTIAINKHFSLKETFRILVPNGVLMLKDEIGEQVKKINISKRWEIKKSGTWSILRKPRNPKMGNWAQWAGGADRNMMTQDEVITPANEIRWMANPRTGARAKNATLQGFISSGGRIFFKKLDWAKDGRLSQWYLVAMDAYNGFELWKTPLGKTGVSNLSIFNHSLASSRQKIFVKQGKKMLVYNTQNGKALNFSIEPAKHLVIQDNILIGNGEILFTQDLKTGKVFWKTTGNRYLPPAVGKSKVFHTQKQFLLANDLKTGKEVWRTPKADLIIKDGSIRNITFGFGRVFLVSVSKGNFQVGAIDSNNGKPMWSFSYKGRFQAIIAYDDQVWVMGIQAGSGHNAKLEWTILNSKTGKEIKRYLPTGANTTRCYPPRATLNYILYGNGWHLDRHTLKATQSKGVRSYCGRGQIPANGLEYFLPTPCVCNVMLRGVYALSGSNNKSSLKSNKLIKGKGLPLKNGKITLDDWPSYRKDIKRSNFTSTKLPKELKKLWSLKMARGPIAQATNAYGTTYVADRLSHKVIALNSLTGQILWSFTADGKIASSPTLYKGLCLFGSRNGWVYAISAKSGKLVWSLRVAPNEKYIASFGQIESTWPVMGDILIQNDKLYFCAGRVGSMDGGFYVGALIPETGKIIWQQNIKGLFIADIPIGDGKDVFICGIKFNGENGKYDNRKFSPRGILSCRYNKGVGRVSIWDAIASWNPIISAKHRGHLSDRRVVGENIVIGKDTSFAIKRISWPMKVPRKDYGRYMIYASGKNKWEKMKTPMQFNSIVQADNILYCAGKPEYREINRKAELWVINSEEGKIIQKIELESYPTYDGLSAANGQLYLTTEDGKVICFGNK
;
A
#
# COMPACT_ATOMS: atom_id res chain seq x y z
N MET A 1 -54.41 32.76 -49.51
CA MET A 1 -53.91 32.11 -48.27
C MET A 1 -52.53 31.40 -48.42
N ALA A 2 -51.62 31.85 -49.28
CA ALA A 2 -50.31 31.18 -49.48
C ALA A 2 -49.05 32.05 -49.28
N LYS A 3 -49.17 33.28 -48.75
CA LYS A 3 -48.01 34.18 -48.54
C LYS A 3 -47.58 34.41 -47.08
N ASN A 4 -48.30 33.88 -46.09
CA ASN A 4 -48.00 34.11 -44.66
C ASN A 4 -47.34 32.93 -43.91
N ASN A 5 -47.16 31.76 -44.53
CA ASN A 5 -46.54 30.60 -43.87
C ASN A 5 -45.02 30.49 -44.08
N THR A 6 -44.48 31.05 -45.16
CA THR A 6 -43.04 31.02 -45.46
C THR A 6 -42.22 31.85 -44.48
N GLY A 7 -42.72 33.03 -44.06
CA GLY A 7 -42.04 33.88 -43.08
C GLY A 7 -41.94 33.28 -41.67
N ARG A 8 -42.95 32.52 -41.23
CA ARG A 8 -42.96 31.83 -39.92
C ARG A 8 -42.05 30.60 -39.90
N ILE A 9 -41.97 29.87 -41.03
CA ILE A 9 -41.08 28.71 -41.19
C ILE A 9 -39.61 29.16 -41.27
N LEU A 10 -39.31 30.24 -42.01
CA LEU A 10 -37.97 30.84 -42.07
C LEU A 10 -37.50 31.38 -40.71
N LYS A 11 -38.38 32.01 -39.91
CA LYS A 11 -38.05 32.45 -38.54
C LYS A 11 -37.76 31.26 -37.60
N ARG A 12 -38.52 30.16 -37.70
CA ARG A 12 -38.27 28.94 -36.90
C ARG A 12 -36.99 28.22 -37.33
N LEU A 13 -36.69 28.16 -38.64
CA LEU A 13 -35.44 27.62 -39.16
C LEU A 13 -34.23 28.48 -38.73
N PHE A 14 -34.33 29.80 -38.76
CA PHE A 14 -33.27 30.69 -38.26
C PHE A 14 -33.05 30.54 -36.74
N THR A 15 -34.13 30.34 -35.97
CA THR A 15 -34.03 30.11 -34.52
C THR A 15 -33.39 28.75 -34.23
N TYR A 16 -33.75 27.70 -34.97
CA TYR A 16 -33.11 26.38 -34.87
C TYR A 16 -31.65 26.40 -35.31
N LEU A 17 -31.33 27.11 -36.39
CA LEU A 17 -29.95 27.26 -36.87
C LEU A 17 -29.10 28.04 -35.87
N ASN A 18 -29.64 29.10 -35.26
CA ASN A 18 -28.96 29.85 -34.19
C ASN A 18 -28.78 29.02 -32.92
N ILE A 19 -29.75 28.16 -32.55
CA ILE A 19 -29.61 27.24 -31.41
C ILE A 19 -28.56 26.16 -31.72
N VAL A 20 -28.54 25.61 -32.93
CA VAL A 20 -27.54 24.62 -33.36
C VAL A 20 -26.15 25.27 -33.41
N ILE A 21 -26.02 26.51 -33.91
CA ILE A 21 -24.77 27.27 -33.93
C ILE A 21 -24.32 27.63 -32.50
N LEU A 22 -25.23 28.05 -31.60
CA LEU A 22 -24.89 28.28 -30.18
C LEU A 22 -24.44 26.99 -29.50
N THR A 23 -25.11 25.87 -29.79
CA THR A 23 -24.76 24.55 -29.25
C THR A 23 -23.42 24.07 -29.80
N PHE A 24 -23.13 24.34 -31.07
CA PHE A 24 -21.86 24.03 -31.72
C PHE A 24 -20.71 24.93 -31.24
N LEU A 25 -20.97 26.21 -30.94
CA LEU A 25 -20.02 27.15 -30.32
C LEU A 25 -19.76 26.80 -28.85
N LEU A 26 -20.78 26.36 -28.09
CA LEU A 26 -20.63 25.79 -26.75
C LEU A 26 -19.86 24.45 -26.79
N PHE A 27 -20.02 23.65 -27.85
CA PHE A 27 -19.26 22.42 -28.12
C PHE A 27 -17.79 22.69 -28.45
N GLN A 28 -17.48 23.68 -29.29
CA GLN A 28 -16.10 24.12 -29.53
C GLN A 28 -15.46 24.72 -28.27
N GLY A 29 -16.24 25.38 -27.41
CA GLY A 29 -15.81 25.82 -26.08
C GLY A 29 -15.35 24.67 -25.18
N ASN A 30 -15.98 23.50 -25.28
CA ASN A 30 -15.62 22.31 -24.50
C ASN A 30 -14.44 21.51 -25.08
N ILE A 31 -14.21 21.51 -26.39
CA ILE A 31 -13.03 20.86 -26.99
C ILE A 31 -11.77 21.75 -26.86
N LYS A 32 -11.93 23.08 -26.88
CA LYS A 32 -10.86 24.03 -26.49
C LYS A 32 -10.57 24.03 -24.98
N SER A 33 -11.39 23.38 -24.14
CA SER A 33 -11.23 23.41 -22.68
C SER A 33 -10.01 22.65 -22.17
N GLU A 34 -9.51 21.63 -22.88
CA GLU A 34 -8.27 20.94 -22.49
C GLU A 34 -7.02 21.80 -22.76
N GLU A 35 -6.99 22.59 -23.84
CA GLU A 35 -5.92 23.57 -24.08
C GLU A 35 -6.07 24.86 -23.24
N ASN A 36 -7.30 25.31 -22.97
CA ASN A 36 -7.58 26.46 -22.11
C ASN A 36 -7.44 26.16 -20.61
N SER A 37 -7.45 24.90 -20.17
CA SER A 37 -7.18 24.54 -18.76
C SER A 37 -5.80 25.03 -18.28
N LYS A 38 -4.84 25.17 -19.20
CA LYS A 38 -3.52 25.74 -18.92
C LYS A 38 -3.53 27.28 -18.74
N LYS A 39 -4.60 27.99 -19.07
CA LYS A 39 -4.69 29.47 -18.98
C LYS A 39 -5.32 30.02 -17.69
N ILE A 40 -5.78 29.16 -16.76
CA ILE A 40 -6.56 29.62 -15.59
C ILE A 40 -5.68 29.97 -14.38
N ILE A 41 -4.55 29.26 -14.16
CA ILE A 41 -3.59 29.62 -13.11
C ILE A 41 -2.73 30.78 -13.61
N SER A 42 -2.76 31.93 -12.91
CA SER A 42 -1.95 33.08 -13.27
C SER A 42 -0.46 32.73 -13.26
N LYS A 43 0.32 33.38 -14.13
CA LYS A 43 1.78 33.21 -14.21
C LYS A 43 2.42 33.38 -12.83
N GLU A 44 1.94 34.35 -12.06
CA GLU A 44 2.40 34.63 -10.69
C GLU A 44 2.26 33.43 -9.74
N VAL A 45 1.13 32.71 -9.79
CA VAL A 45 0.89 31.55 -8.91
C VAL A 45 1.77 30.36 -9.32
N ARG A 46 2.04 30.18 -10.62
CA ARG A 46 3.01 29.17 -11.10
C ARG A 46 4.44 29.52 -10.69
N ASP A 47 4.81 30.78 -10.81
CA ASP A 47 6.10 31.28 -10.35
C ASP A 47 6.25 31.09 -8.83
N LEU A 48 5.17 31.27 -8.07
CA LEU A 48 5.13 31.02 -6.63
C LEU A 48 5.33 29.53 -6.30
N SER A 49 4.62 28.62 -6.97
CA SER A 49 4.80 27.16 -6.83
C SER A 49 6.24 26.73 -7.12
N THR A 50 6.84 27.31 -8.17
CA THR A 50 8.24 27.08 -8.56
C THR A 50 9.21 27.60 -7.49
N LYS A 51 8.98 28.82 -6.96
CA LYS A 51 9.77 29.39 -5.85
C LYS A 51 9.67 28.53 -4.59
N ILE A 52 8.49 28.09 -4.20
CA ILE A 52 8.26 27.20 -3.04
C ILE A 52 9.06 25.90 -3.18
N THR A 53 8.99 25.26 -4.35
CA THR A 53 9.75 24.03 -4.64
C THR A 53 11.26 24.28 -4.60
N LYS A 54 11.73 25.41 -5.14
CA LYS A 54 13.15 25.80 -5.12
C LYS A 54 13.66 26.08 -3.70
N TYR A 55 12.97 26.92 -2.95
CA TYR A 55 13.37 27.38 -1.62
C TYR A 55 13.30 26.27 -0.57
N SER A 56 12.23 25.46 -0.58
CA SER A 56 12.13 24.32 0.35
C SER A 56 13.15 23.21 0.06
N ASN A 57 13.59 23.09 -1.20
CA ASN A 57 14.35 21.95 -1.73
C ASN A 57 13.63 20.60 -1.50
N ILE A 58 12.30 20.63 -1.37
CA ILE A 58 11.44 19.45 -1.45
C ILE A 58 11.03 19.33 -2.91
N LYS A 59 11.11 18.12 -3.49
CA LYS A 59 10.82 17.87 -4.92
C LYS A 59 9.74 16.83 -5.16
N ALA A 60 9.41 16.06 -4.13
CA ALA A 60 8.38 15.04 -4.10
C ALA A 60 7.93 14.81 -2.65
N GLY A 61 6.69 14.35 -2.45
CA GLY A 61 6.15 14.01 -1.13
C GLY A 61 4.75 14.56 -0.88
N TYR A 62 4.29 14.42 0.37
CA TYR A 62 3.03 15.00 0.83
C TYR A 62 3.22 16.47 1.21
N VAL A 63 2.36 17.33 0.68
CA VAL A 63 2.36 18.77 0.93
C VAL A 63 1.04 19.15 1.59
N VAL A 64 1.10 19.96 2.66
CA VAL A 64 -0.09 20.50 3.31
C VAL A 64 -0.08 22.02 3.24
N CYS A 65 -1.17 22.60 2.73
CA CYS A 65 -1.40 24.04 2.73
C CYS A 65 -2.33 24.41 3.89
N LEU A 66 -1.94 25.38 4.71
CA LEU A 66 -2.72 25.88 5.84
C LEU A 66 -3.09 27.35 5.64
N GLY A 67 -4.32 27.73 5.98
CA GLY A 67 -4.79 29.11 5.90
C GLY A 67 -4.88 29.65 4.46
N SER A 68 -5.17 28.78 3.50
CA SER A 68 -5.35 29.16 2.09
C SER A 68 -6.66 29.93 1.91
N ARG A 69 -6.61 31.04 1.14
CA ARG A 69 -7.80 31.83 0.83
C ARG A 69 -8.66 31.20 -0.26
N ASN A 70 -8.05 30.49 -1.19
CA ASN A 70 -8.69 29.84 -2.34
C ASN A 70 -7.86 28.61 -2.79
N GLY A 71 -8.26 27.95 -3.88
CA GLY A 71 -7.61 26.74 -4.36
C GLY A 71 -6.42 26.96 -5.30
N MET A 72 -6.00 28.20 -5.57
CA MET A 72 -5.03 28.50 -6.63
C MET A 72 -3.63 27.96 -6.34
N LEU A 73 -3.09 28.22 -5.14
CA LEU A 73 -1.78 27.72 -4.74
C LEU A 73 -1.78 26.19 -4.62
N VAL A 74 -2.86 25.63 -4.06
CA VAL A 74 -3.04 24.17 -3.94
C VAL A 74 -3.01 23.53 -5.33
N SER A 75 -3.71 24.15 -6.29
CA SER A 75 -3.75 23.69 -7.69
C SER A 75 -2.38 23.77 -8.36
N ALA A 76 -1.68 24.89 -8.21
CA ALA A 76 -0.36 25.09 -8.83
C ALA A 76 0.74 24.18 -8.23
N LEU A 77 0.65 23.84 -6.95
CA LEU A 77 1.53 22.83 -6.36
C LEU A 77 1.15 21.43 -6.87
N ALA A 78 -0.14 21.16 -7.05
CA ALA A 78 -0.63 19.89 -7.57
C ALA A 78 -0.36 19.70 -9.08
N GLU A 79 -0.06 20.74 -9.86
CA GLU A 79 0.48 20.56 -11.22
C GLU A 79 1.79 19.72 -11.22
N ASN A 80 2.54 19.72 -10.11
CA ASN A 80 3.65 18.80 -9.91
C ASN A 80 3.13 17.40 -9.52
N ASN A 81 3.12 16.48 -10.48
CA ASN A 81 2.71 15.08 -10.28
C ASN A 81 3.55 14.27 -9.27
N LYS A 82 4.63 14.85 -8.72
CA LYS A 82 5.41 14.26 -7.61
C LYS A 82 4.94 14.74 -6.23
N TYR A 83 3.93 15.58 -6.16
CA TYR A 83 3.26 15.95 -4.93
C TYR A 83 1.87 15.32 -4.82
N TYR A 84 1.49 15.04 -3.59
CA TYR A 84 0.09 15.00 -3.20
C TYR A 84 -0.17 16.20 -2.27
N VAL A 85 -1.04 17.12 -2.69
CA VAL A 85 -1.26 18.39 -1.97
C VAL A 85 -2.61 18.37 -1.27
N GLN A 86 -2.64 18.58 0.04
CA GLN A 86 -3.88 18.71 0.78
C GLN A 86 -3.99 20.08 1.44
N ALA A 87 -5.10 20.79 1.23
CA ALA A 87 -5.43 21.95 2.04
C ALA A 87 -6.18 21.52 3.30
N LEU A 88 -5.87 22.15 4.44
CA LEU A 88 -6.62 22.03 5.68
C LEU A 88 -7.17 23.40 6.05
N GLU A 89 -8.50 23.51 6.10
CA GLU A 89 -9.19 24.79 6.24
C GLU A 89 -10.39 24.67 7.20
N PRO A 90 -10.45 25.44 8.31
CA PRO A 90 -11.58 25.44 9.24
C PRO A 90 -12.92 25.87 8.62
N ASP A 91 -12.92 26.86 7.72
CA ASP A 91 -14.12 27.51 7.22
C ASP A 91 -14.76 26.75 6.06
N LYS A 92 -15.97 26.23 6.28
CA LYS A 92 -16.69 25.43 5.28
C LYS A 92 -16.89 26.14 3.92
N PRO A 93 -17.24 27.43 3.85
CA PRO A 93 -17.37 28.12 2.56
C PRO A 93 -16.05 28.16 1.78
N VAL A 94 -14.92 28.34 2.47
CA VAL A 94 -13.58 28.34 1.83
C VAL A 94 -13.21 26.94 1.36
N VAL A 95 -13.53 25.91 2.15
CA VAL A 95 -13.37 24.51 1.74
C VAL A 95 -14.12 24.22 0.44
N ASP A 96 -15.36 24.68 0.31
CA ASP A 96 -16.17 24.47 -0.90
C ASP A 96 -15.58 25.21 -2.10
N MET A 97 -15.15 26.46 -1.92
CA MET A 97 -14.47 27.23 -2.96
C MET A 97 -13.18 26.55 -3.43
N ILE A 98 -12.34 26.08 -2.51
CA ILE A 98 -11.11 25.33 -2.87
C ILE A 98 -11.47 24.10 -3.70
N ARG A 99 -12.53 23.35 -3.36
CA ARG A 99 -12.94 22.15 -4.13
C ARG A 99 -13.33 22.49 -5.56
N GLU A 100 -14.09 23.55 -5.73
CA GLU A 100 -14.50 24.02 -7.05
C GLU A 100 -13.28 24.41 -7.88
N ASP A 101 -12.31 25.11 -7.29
CA ASP A 101 -11.06 25.48 -7.96
C ASP A 101 -10.25 24.24 -8.37
N LEU A 102 -10.02 23.30 -7.45
CA LEU A 102 -9.31 22.05 -7.77
C LEU A 102 -9.98 21.31 -8.93
N GLN A 103 -11.32 21.28 -8.93
CA GLN A 103 -12.12 20.66 -9.98
C GLN A 103 -11.98 21.36 -11.32
N LYS A 104 -12.11 22.69 -11.35
CA LYS A 104 -11.91 23.50 -12.57
C LYS A 104 -10.52 23.28 -13.16
N MET A 105 -9.52 23.06 -12.31
CA MET A 105 -8.12 22.82 -12.72
C MET A 105 -7.80 21.36 -13.04
N GLY A 106 -8.69 20.40 -12.75
CA GLY A 106 -8.47 18.98 -13.07
C GLY A 106 -7.39 18.28 -12.24
N VAL A 107 -7.06 18.79 -11.06
CA VAL A 107 -5.94 18.32 -10.20
C VAL A 107 -6.40 17.47 -8.99
N ASN A 108 -7.68 17.15 -8.86
CA ASN A 108 -8.22 16.38 -7.71
C ASN A 108 -7.65 14.96 -7.57
N HIS A 109 -7.01 14.43 -8.61
CA HIS A 109 -6.38 13.11 -8.57
C HIS A 109 -5.12 13.07 -7.69
N ASN A 110 -4.48 14.22 -7.47
CA ASN A 110 -3.31 14.38 -6.61
C ASN A 110 -3.43 15.59 -5.66
N SER A 111 -4.65 16.06 -5.43
CA SER A 111 -4.95 17.08 -4.43
C SER A 111 -6.28 16.85 -3.72
N SER A 112 -6.44 17.42 -2.54
CA SER A 112 -7.71 17.42 -1.80
C SER A 112 -7.79 18.60 -0.84
N VAL A 113 -8.98 18.80 -0.26
CA VAL A 113 -9.17 19.74 0.86
C VAL A 113 -10.06 19.10 1.92
N VAL A 114 -9.64 19.23 3.17
CA VAL A 114 -10.33 18.71 4.35
C VAL A 114 -10.67 19.86 5.29
N GLN A 115 -11.85 19.78 5.89
CA GLN A 115 -12.23 20.73 6.94
C GLN A 115 -11.62 20.30 8.26
N GLY A 116 -10.88 21.17 8.94
CA GLY A 116 -10.32 20.84 10.25
C GLY A 116 -9.57 22.00 10.92
N GLU A 117 -9.30 21.83 12.21
CA GLU A 117 -8.69 22.86 13.08
C GLU A 117 -7.17 22.97 12.85
N LEU A 118 -6.62 24.20 12.96
CA LEU A 118 -5.18 24.44 12.78
C LEU A 118 -4.36 24.33 14.08
N ASN A 119 -5.02 24.24 15.23
CA ASN A 119 -4.40 24.04 16.54
C ASN A 119 -4.06 22.56 16.83
N LYS A 120 -4.74 21.63 16.13
CA LYS A 120 -4.61 20.17 16.27
C LYS A 120 -4.71 19.50 14.91
N LEU A 121 -3.55 19.30 14.29
CA LEU A 121 -3.48 18.80 12.92
C LEU A 121 -3.81 17.31 12.87
N PRO A 122 -4.72 16.86 11.99
CA PRO A 122 -5.25 15.49 12.00
C PRO A 122 -4.27 14.45 11.44
N TYR A 123 -3.00 14.77 11.21
CA TYR A 123 -2.02 13.86 10.63
C TYR A 123 -1.24 13.09 11.70
N VAL A 124 -0.84 11.86 11.41
CA VAL A 124 0.14 11.16 12.25
C VAL A 124 1.48 11.89 12.25
N GLU A 125 2.29 11.62 13.26
CA GLU A 125 3.63 12.20 13.35
C GLU A 125 4.50 11.79 12.13
N ASN A 126 5.43 12.64 11.73
CA ASN A 126 6.34 12.38 10.61
C ASN A 126 5.62 11.92 9.31
N LEU A 127 4.52 12.57 8.94
CA LEU A 127 3.77 12.27 7.71
C LEU A 127 4.09 13.23 6.56
N ILE A 128 4.24 14.53 6.84
CA ILE A 128 4.22 15.59 5.83
C ILE A 128 5.64 16.05 5.47
N ASN A 129 5.93 16.17 4.18
CA ASN A 129 7.25 16.61 3.70
C ASN A 129 7.39 18.14 3.69
N LEU A 130 6.31 18.84 3.32
CA LEU A 130 6.26 20.29 3.21
C LEU A 130 4.94 20.83 3.75
N VAL A 131 5.00 21.78 4.67
CA VAL A 131 3.85 22.57 5.10
C VAL A 131 4.03 23.99 4.58
N VAL A 132 3.02 24.52 3.89
CA VAL A 132 3.02 25.89 3.36
C VAL A 132 1.92 26.67 4.06
N VAL A 133 2.29 27.75 4.74
CA VAL A 133 1.36 28.72 5.31
C VAL A 133 1.42 29.96 4.43
N GLU A 134 0.41 30.14 3.59
CA GLU A 134 0.37 31.22 2.60
C GLU A 134 0.08 32.58 3.25
N ASN A 135 -0.72 32.61 4.30
CA ASN A 135 -1.05 33.82 5.03
C ASN A 135 -0.94 33.54 6.53
N LEU A 136 0.16 34.01 7.13
CA LEU A 136 0.46 33.74 8.53
C LEU A 136 -0.58 34.36 9.46
N THR A 137 -1.04 35.58 9.17
CA THR A 137 -2.07 36.28 9.96
C THR A 137 -3.38 35.50 10.02
N ILE A 138 -3.89 35.03 8.88
CA ILE A 138 -5.11 34.21 8.82
C ILE A 138 -4.92 32.90 9.61
N ALA A 139 -3.77 32.25 9.45
CA ALA A 139 -3.48 31.02 10.17
C ALA A 139 -3.41 31.24 11.69
N ILE A 140 -2.79 32.34 12.15
CA ILE A 140 -2.71 32.71 13.58
C ILE A 140 -4.11 33.00 14.13
N ASN A 141 -4.94 33.77 13.41
CA ASN A 141 -6.32 34.06 13.81
C ASN A 141 -7.16 32.78 13.92
N LYS A 142 -6.76 31.71 13.21
CA LYS A 142 -7.37 30.37 13.26
C LYS A 142 -6.61 29.40 14.19
N HIS A 143 -5.85 29.92 15.15
CA HIS A 143 -5.12 29.18 16.18
C HIS A 143 -4.05 28.21 15.66
N PHE A 144 -3.32 28.59 14.61
CA PHE A 144 -2.19 27.81 14.08
C PHE A 144 -1.19 27.35 15.15
N SER A 145 -0.87 26.05 15.16
CA SER A 145 0.08 25.45 16.10
C SER A 145 1.40 25.03 15.43
N LEU A 146 2.48 25.73 15.79
CA LEU A 146 3.85 25.37 15.40
C LEU A 146 4.28 24.01 15.97
N LYS A 147 3.85 23.69 17.19
CA LYS A 147 4.13 22.39 17.85
C LYS A 147 3.52 21.24 17.05
N GLU A 148 2.28 21.38 16.63
CA GLU A 148 1.60 20.35 15.82
C GLU A 148 2.21 20.25 14.43
N THR A 149 2.59 21.38 13.83
CA THR A 149 3.28 21.38 12.53
C THR A 149 4.62 20.63 12.62
N PHE A 150 5.38 20.84 13.68
CA PHE A 150 6.61 20.08 13.93
C PHE A 150 6.35 18.58 14.11
N ARG A 151 5.30 18.21 14.84
CA ARG A 151 4.92 16.82 15.07
C ARG A 151 4.66 16.11 13.74
N ILE A 152 3.92 16.73 12.82
CA ILE A 152 3.52 16.10 11.56
C ILE A 152 4.62 16.10 10.49
N LEU A 153 5.60 17.01 10.56
CA LEU A 153 6.69 17.05 9.58
C LEU A 153 7.58 15.81 9.70
N VAL A 154 7.98 15.23 8.56
CA VAL A 154 9.03 14.21 8.52
C VAL A 154 10.37 14.81 8.97
N PRO A 155 11.33 14.01 9.46
CA PRO A 155 12.71 14.46 9.60
C PRO A 155 13.27 15.03 8.30
N ASN A 156 13.88 16.21 8.37
CA ASN A 156 14.29 17.09 7.26
C ASN A 156 13.14 17.69 6.42
N GLY A 157 11.88 17.49 6.83
CA GLY A 157 10.72 18.19 6.28
C GLY A 157 10.76 19.68 6.57
N VAL A 158 9.99 20.45 5.81
CA VAL A 158 10.07 21.91 5.78
C VAL A 158 8.72 22.54 6.10
N LEU A 159 8.72 23.54 6.97
CA LEU A 159 7.65 24.53 7.10
C LEU A 159 8.07 25.80 6.35
N MET A 160 7.20 26.29 5.49
CA MET A 160 7.34 27.58 4.82
C MET A 160 6.26 28.54 5.31
N LEU A 161 6.68 29.69 5.82
CA LEU A 161 5.81 30.78 6.26
C LEU A 161 6.04 31.98 5.34
N LYS A 162 4.97 32.47 4.73
CA LYS A 162 4.98 33.76 4.01
C LYS A 162 4.84 34.87 5.04
N ASP A 163 5.61 35.95 4.87
CA ASP A 163 5.69 37.14 5.74
C ASP A 163 6.66 37.01 6.93
N GLU A 164 7.01 38.15 7.55
CA GLU A 164 7.99 38.20 8.63
C GLU A 164 7.51 37.45 9.88
N ILE A 165 8.45 36.71 10.47
CA ILE A 165 8.27 36.08 11.77
C ILE A 165 8.20 37.19 12.83
N GLY A 166 7.01 37.46 13.38
CA GLY A 166 6.86 38.29 14.58
C GLY A 166 7.53 37.68 15.82
N GLU A 167 7.66 38.46 16.90
CA GLU A 167 8.27 38.04 18.18
C GLU A 167 7.70 36.74 18.76
N GLN A 168 6.47 36.36 18.40
CA GLN A 168 5.80 35.17 18.88
C GLN A 168 6.55 33.86 18.57
N VAL A 169 7.30 33.77 17.47
CA VAL A 169 8.14 32.58 17.18
C VAL A 169 9.45 32.61 17.97
N LYS A 170 9.97 33.80 18.34
CA LYS A 170 11.14 33.95 19.23
C LYS A 170 10.83 33.47 20.65
N LYS A 171 9.59 33.65 21.13
CA LYS A 171 9.11 33.17 22.45
C LYS A 171 8.95 31.64 22.53
N ILE A 172 8.94 30.94 21.40
CA ILE A 172 8.80 29.48 21.37
C ILE A 172 10.20 28.85 21.51
N ASN A 173 10.49 28.33 22.69
CA ASN A 173 11.74 27.64 23.10
C ASN A 173 12.09 26.37 22.26
N ILE A 174 11.37 26.15 21.15
CA ILE A 174 11.59 25.08 20.16
C ILE A 174 12.58 25.56 19.06
N SER A 175 12.79 26.88 18.89
CA SER A 175 13.68 27.47 17.88
C SER A 175 15.14 27.00 17.96
N LYS A 176 15.65 26.61 19.13
CA LYS A 176 17.03 26.08 19.29
C LYS A 176 17.31 24.78 18.53
N ARG A 177 16.28 24.08 18.04
CA ARG A 177 16.42 22.79 17.33
C ARG A 177 16.24 22.88 15.81
N TRP A 178 15.81 24.02 15.26
CA TRP A 178 15.42 24.12 13.85
C TRP A 178 16.49 24.85 13.05
N GLU A 179 16.72 24.40 11.82
CA GLU A 179 17.45 25.20 10.84
C GLU A 179 16.46 26.22 10.25
N ILE A 180 16.70 27.51 10.52
CA ILE A 180 15.88 28.61 10.03
C ILE A 180 16.65 29.36 8.96
N LYS A 181 16.05 29.54 7.78
CA LYS A 181 16.62 30.32 6.66
C LYS A 181 15.58 31.31 6.16
N LYS A 182 16.01 32.53 5.83
CA LYS A 182 15.18 33.51 5.09
C LYS A 182 15.50 33.42 3.59
N SER A 183 14.49 33.56 2.74
CA SER A 183 14.66 33.67 1.28
C SER A 183 13.53 34.53 0.70
N GLY A 184 13.83 35.80 0.42
CA GLY A 184 12.80 36.79 0.11
C GLY A 184 11.84 36.97 1.29
N THR A 185 10.53 36.98 1.01
CA THR A 185 9.46 37.08 2.01
C THR A 185 9.14 35.76 2.73
N TRP A 186 9.92 34.70 2.48
CA TRP A 186 9.69 33.38 3.06
C TRP A 186 10.65 33.09 4.21
N SER A 187 10.07 32.61 5.31
CA SER A 187 10.81 31.95 6.38
C SER A 187 10.72 30.43 6.20
N ILE A 188 11.87 29.77 6.19
CA ILE A 188 12.03 28.35 5.88
C ILE A 188 12.58 27.65 7.12
N LEU A 189 11.80 26.73 7.66
CA LEU A 189 12.04 26.08 8.93
C LEU A 189 12.15 24.57 8.71
N ARG A 190 13.33 23.98 8.97
CA ARG A 190 13.58 22.54 8.73
C ARG A 190 13.66 21.74 10.03
N LYS A 191 12.92 20.62 10.08
CA LYS A 191 12.91 19.70 11.23
C LYS A 191 14.20 18.86 11.29
N PRO A 192 14.95 18.86 12.40
CA PRO A 192 16.11 17.99 12.55
C PRO A 192 15.68 16.52 12.71
N ARG A 193 16.59 15.61 12.37
CA ARG A 193 16.39 14.18 12.63
C ARG A 193 16.72 13.86 14.09
N ASN A 194 15.91 13.04 14.74
CA ASN A 194 16.22 12.49 16.06
C ASN A 194 17.49 11.62 15.97
N PRO A 195 18.57 11.93 16.73
CA PRO A 195 19.82 11.17 16.67
C PRO A 195 19.66 9.73 17.20
N LYS A 196 18.67 9.47 18.06
CA LYS A 196 18.37 8.14 18.61
C LYS A 196 17.76 7.17 17.59
N MET A 197 17.35 7.67 16.43
CA MET A 197 16.85 6.82 15.35
C MET A 197 18.04 6.17 14.62
N GLY A 198 17.95 4.88 14.42
CA GLY A 198 18.94 4.08 13.70
C GLY A 198 18.66 4.05 12.19
N ASN A 199 19.51 3.31 11.47
CA ASN A 199 19.39 3.12 10.03
C ASN A 199 19.66 1.65 9.64
N TRP A 200 19.36 1.28 8.40
CA TRP A 200 19.58 -0.08 7.88
C TRP A 200 20.09 -0.03 6.43
N ALA A 201 21.29 0.53 6.23
CA ALA A 201 21.80 0.96 4.92
C ALA A 201 22.27 -0.18 4.00
N GLN A 202 22.28 -1.40 4.51
CA GLN A 202 22.80 -2.59 3.83
C GLN A 202 22.21 -3.86 4.45
N TRP A 203 22.50 -5.03 3.87
CA TRP A 203 21.80 -6.28 4.20
C TRP A 203 21.77 -6.62 5.70
N ALA A 204 22.89 -6.48 6.41
CA ALA A 204 23.00 -6.76 7.84
C ALA A 204 22.69 -5.57 8.76
N GLY A 205 22.28 -4.42 8.21
CA GLY A 205 22.13 -3.17 8.97
C GLY A 205 23.41 -2.33 8.93
N GLY A 206 24.55 -2.91 9.34
CA GLY A 206 25.89 -2.31 9.34
C GLY A 206 26.96 -3.17 8.64
N ALA A 207 28.17 -2.61 8.48
CA ALA A 207 29.33 -3.29 7.85
C ALA A 207 30.04 -4.26 8.79
N ASP A 208 29.77 -4.11 10.08
CA ASP A 208 30.12 -5.02 11.16
C ASP A 208 29.48 -6.42 11.04
N ARG A 209 28.46 -6.58 10.19
CA ARG A 209 27.65 -7.80 10.02
C ARG A 209 26.91 -8.24 11.28
N ASN A 210 26.81 -7.37 12.28
CA ASN A 210 25.94 -7.56 13.42
C ASN A 210 24.52 -7.24 12.95
N MET A 211 23.56 -8.17 13.06
CA MET A 211 22.18 -8.00 12.55
C MET A 211 21.36 -7.04 13.43
N MET A 212 21.93 -5.87 13.74
CA MET A 212 21.46 -4.90 14.71
C MET A 212 21.49 -3.49 14.12
N THR A 213 20.55 -2.66 14.56
CA THR A 213 20.62 -1.20 14.41
C THR A 213 20.74 -0.54 15.77
N GLN A 214 21.41 0.61 15.84
CA GLN A 214 21.54 1.42 17.06
C GLN A 214 20.28 2.25 17.35
N ASP A 215 19.12 1.81 16.88
CA ASP A 215 17.85 2.52 17.10
C ASP A 215 17.37 2.32 18.54
N GLU A 216 17.15 3.41 19.27
CA GLU A 216 16.60 3.40 20.64
C GLU A 216 15.09 3.66 20.68
N VAL A 217 14.50 4.10 19.58
CA VAL A 217 13.11 4.61 19.53
C VAL A 217 12.11 3.48 19.28
N ILE A 218 12.53 2.42 18.60
CA ILE A 218 11.67 1.30 18.25
C ILE A 218 11.19 0.54 19.50
N THR A 219 9.89 0.30 19.55
CA THR A 219 9.16 -0.42 20.60
C THR A 219 8.08 -1.30 19.95
N PRO A 220 7.53 -2.32 20.67
CA PRO A 220 6.51 -3.21 20.11
C PRO A 220 5.36 -2.45 19.46
N ALA A 221 5.16 -2.71 18.17
CA ALA A 221 4.32 -1.88 17.34
C ALA A 221 2.82 -2.21 17.47
N ASN A 222 1.98 -1.17 17.56
CA ASN A 222 0.52 -1.27 17.62
C ASN A 222 -0.19 -0.15 16.83
N GLU A 223 0.56 0.71 16.14
CA GLU A 223 0.06 1.81 15.32
C GLU A 223 0.54 1.67 13.87
N ILE A 224 -0.36 1.82 12.91
CA ILE A 224 -0.01 1.89 11.48
C ILE A 224 0.40 3.34 11.15
N ARG A 225 1.61 3.52 10.59
CA ARG A 225 2.11 4.83 10.19
C ARG A 225 1.85 5.15 8.74
N TRP A 226 2.07 4.17 7.87
CA TRP A 226 1.75 4.29 6.46
C TRP A 226 1.70 2.93 5.77
N MET A 227 1.03 2.89 4.62
CA MET A 227 0.95 1.74 3.72
C MET A 227 1.23 2.17 2.28
N ALA A 228 1.98 1.36 1.53
CA ALA A 228 2.43 1.66 0.19
C ALA A 228 2.48 0.42 -0.71
N ASN A 229 2.63 0.67 -2.01
CA ASN A 229 2.82 -0.35 -3.02
C ASN A 229 4.24 -0.94 -2.97
N PRO A 230 4.45 -2.16 -3.50
CA PRO A 230 3.45 -3.04 -4.11
C PRO A 230 2.60 -3.79 -3.08
N ARG A 231 1.29 -3.91 -3.31
CA ARG A 231 0.35 -4.65 -2.43
C ARG A 231 0.66 -6.14 -2.29
N THR A 232 1.23 -6.75 -3.33
CA THR A 232 1.46 -8.20 -3.38
C THR A 232 2.93 -8.53 -3.55
N GLY A 233 3.36 -9.56 -2.82
CA GLY A 233 4.66 -10.21 -2.99
C GLY A 233 4.53 -11.56 -3.67
N ALA A 234 5.65 -12.13 -4.13
CA ALA A 234 5.75 -13.52 -4.54
C ALA A 234 6.45 -14.37 -3.50
N ARG A 235 6.26 -15.69 -3.56
CA ARG A 235 7.08 -16.62 -2.80
C ARG A 235 8.42 -16.84 -3.50
N ALA A 236 9.49 -16.84 -2.72
CA ALA A 236 10.82 -17.34 -3.12
C ALA A 236 11.35 -16.75 -4.44
N LYS A 237 11.65 -17.62 -5.43
CA LYS A 237 12.33 -17.30 -6.69
C LYS A 237 11.59 -16.38 -7.66
N ASN A 238 10.46 -15.80 -7.26
CA ASN A 238 9.62 -14.92 -8.09
C ASN A 238 9.35 -13.55 -7.45
N ALA A 239 10.05 -13.19 -6.37
CA ALA A 239 9.75 -11.97 -5.57
C ALA A 239 9.73 -10.70 -6.44
N THR A 240 8.60 -9.99 -6.42
CA THR A 240 8.40 -8.68 -7.09
C THR A 240 9.19 -7.55 -6.43
N LEU A 241 9.80 -7.82 -5.28
CA LEU A 241 10.61 -6.89 -4.52
C LEU A 241 11.92 -7.57 -4.11
N GLN A 242 13.06 -6.94 -4.43
CA GLN A 242 14.40 -7.42 -4.07
C GLN A 242 15.27 -6.31 -3.49
N GLY A 243 16.01 -6.63 -2.43
CA GLY A 243 16.73 -5.61 -1.68
C GLY A 243 15.73 -4.72 -0.94
N PHE A 244 16.00 -4.44 0.32
CA PHE A 244 15.25 -3.45 1.08
C PHE A 244 16.20 -2.92 2.13
N ILE A 245 16.57 -1.66 1.98
CA ILE A 245 17.49 -0.96 2.86
C ILE A 245 16.90 0.42 3.14
N SER A 246 17.23 0.97 4.31
CA SER A 246 16.93 2.35 4.66
C SER A 246 18.22 3.15 4.71
N SER A 247 18.25 4.34 4.11
CA SER A 247 19.34 5.29 4.29
C SER A 247 18.92 6.73 4.04
N GLY A 248 19.39 7.65 4.88
CA GLY A 248 19.16 9.10 4.72
C GLY A 248 17.67 9.48 4.71
N GLY A 249 16.83 8.80 5.49
CA GLY A 249 15.38 9.01 5.52
C GLY A 249 14.64 8.45 4.29
N ARG A 250 15.28 7.56 3.51
CA ARG A 250 14.69 6.90 2.34
C ARG A 250 14.77 5.40 2.47
N ILE A 251 13.81 4.72 1.86
CA ILE A 251 13.81 3.27 1.64
C ILE A 251 14.15 3.01 0.19
N PHE A 252 15.04 2.05 -0.07
CA PHE A 252 15.39 1.60 -1.41
C PHE A 252 15.15 0.12 -1.60
N PHE A 253 14.54 -0.22 -2.74
CA PHE A 253 14.34 -1.60 -3.17
C PHE A 253 14.27 -1.69 -4.68
N LYS A 254 14.55 -2.88 -5.22
CA LYS A 254 14.26 -3.20 -6.61
C LYS A 254 12.84 -3.74 -6.72
N LYS A 255 12.06 -3.22 -7.65
CA LYS A 255 10.68 -3.62 -7.92
C LYS A 255 10.60 -4.22 -9.32
N LEU A 256 9.88 -5.32 -9.46
CA LEU A 256 9.50 -5.87 -10.75
C LEU A 256 8.10 -5.39 -11.11
N ASP A 257 7.98 -4.59 -12.16
CA ASP A 257 6.68 -4.34 -12.78
C ASP A 257 6.57 -5.19 -14.02
N TRP A 258 5.46 -5.93 -14.10
CA TRP A 258 5.10 -6.69 -15.28
C TRP A 258 4.55 -5.69 -16.31
N ALA A 259 5.02 -5.78 -17.55
CA ALA A 259 4.44 -5.00 -18.62
C ALA A 259 2.94 -5.32 -18.77
N LYS A 260 2.12 -4.32 -19.12
CA LYS A 260 0.67 -4.46 -19.30
C LYS A 260 0.30 -5.56 -20.30
N ASP A 261 1.20 -5.87 -21.22
CA ASP A 261 1.07 -6.84 -22.31
C ASP A 261 1.65 -8.24 -21.97
N GLY A 262 2.18 -8.46 -20.75
CA GLY A 262 2.77 -9.74 -20.34
C GLY A 262 4.14 -10.08 -20.95
N ARG A 263 4.73 -9.22 -21.81
CA ARG A 263 5.88 -9.59 -22.66
C ARG A 263 7.23 -9.55 -21.96
N LEU A 264 7.52 -8.55 -21.13
CA LEU A 264 8.83 -8.39 -20.47
C LEU A 264 8.67 -7.79 -19.06
N SER A 265 9.27 -8.43 -18.06
CA SER A 265 9.27 -7.91 -16.69
C SER A 265 10.36 -6.84 -16.55
N GLN A 266 9.97 -5.58 -16.36
CA GLN A 266 10.89 -4.45 -16.21
C GLN A 266 11.27 -4.30 -14.73
N TRP A 267 12.57 -4.38 -14.45
CA TRP A 267 13.07 -4.06 -13.11
C TRP A 267 13.23 -2.55 -12.96
N TYR A 268 12.90 -2.07 -11.77
CA TYR A 268 13.09 -0.70 -11.36
C TYR A 268 13.83 -0.65 -10.04
N LEU A 269 14.69 0.35 -9.86
CA LEU A 269 15.13 0.82 -8.56
C LEU A 269 14.13 1.87 -8.08
N VAL A 270 13.59 1.69 -6.88
CA VAL A 270 12.60 2.59 -6.28
C VAL A 270 13.20 3.20 -5.03
N ALA A 271 12.98 4.51 -4.85
CA ALA A 271 13.17 5.19 -3.58
C ALA A 271 11.83 5.68 -3.04
N MET A 272 11.55 5.38 -1.77
CA MET A 272 10.41 5.92 -1.04
C MET A 272 10.89 6.75 0.14
N ASP A 273 10.10 7.72 0.56
CA ASP A 273 10.28 8.35 1.86
C ASP A 273 10.04 7.32 2.98
N ALA A 274 10.96 7.25 3.93
CA ALA A 274 10.94 6.23 4.97
C ALA A 274 9.86 6.44 6.04
N TYR A 275 9.33 7.67 6.16
CA TYR A 275 8.40 8.06 7.22
C TYR A 275 6.95 8.09 6.77
N ASN A 276 6.68 8.18 5.46
CA ASN A 276 5.32 8.20 4.90
C ASN A 276 5.11 7.27 3.70
N GLY A 277 6.15 6.61 3.18
CA GLY A 277 6.04 5.64 2.09
C GLY A 277 5.75 6.26 0.70
N PHE A 278 5.86 7.58 0.53
CA PHE A 278 5.67 8.24 -0.76
C PHE A 278 6.79 7.86 -1.74
N GLU A 279 6.45 7.50 -2.98
CA GLU A 279 7.44 7.18 -4.02
C GLU A 279 8.13 8.48 -4.51
N LEU A 280 9.41 8.65 -4.18
CA LEU A 280 10.17 9.86 -4.51
C LEU A 280 10.68 9.84 -5.95
N TRP A 281 11.16 8.68 -6.38
CA TRP A 281 11.61 8.43 -7.74
C TRP A 281 11.70 6.93 -8.02
N LYS A 282 11.71 6.61 -9.31
CA LYS A 282 11.77 5.25 -9.84
C LYS A 282 12.56 5.23 -11.13
N THR A 283 13.61 4.40 -11.17
CA THR A 283 14.56 4.34 -12.29
C THR A 283 14.60 2.95 -12.89
N PRO A 284 14.45 2.78 -14.23
CA PRO A 284 14.53 1.47 -14.86
C PRO A 284 15.95 0.88 -14.76
N LEU A 285 16.03 -0.42 -14.44
CA LEU A 285 17.29 -1.20 -14.34
C LEU A 285 17.51 -2.15 -15.53
N GLY A 286 16.63 -2.09 -16.54
CA GLY A 286 16.63 -2.97 -17.71
C GLY A 286 15.70 -4.19 -17.61
N LYS A 287 15.53 -4.85 -18.75
CA LYS A 287 14.70 -6.06 -18.93
C LYS A 287 15.60 -7.27 -18.73
N THR A 288 15.29 -8.13 -17.76
CA THR A 288 16.00 -9.40 -17.54
C THR A 288 14.99 -10.49 -17.25
N GLY A 289 15.28 -11.73 -17.67
CA GLY A 289 14.43 -12.88 -17.38
C GLY A 289 14.27 -13.12 -15.87
N VAL A 290 13.17 -13.76 -15.49
CA VAL A 290 12.82 -14.08 -14.09
C VAL A 290 13.68 -15.24 -13.53
N SER A 291 14.66 -15.74 -14.29
CA SER A 291 15.51 -16.86 -13.88
C SER A 291 16.52 -16.43 -12.79
N ASN A 292 16.58 -17.19 -11.70
CA ASN A 292 17.50 -17.05 -10.55
C ASN A 292 17.29 -15.86 -9.59
N LEU A 293 16.05 -15.52 -9.23
CA LEU A 293 15.78 -14.53 -8.17
C LEU A 293 16.02 -15.15 -6.78
N SER A 294 17.22 -15.04 -6.20
CA SER A 294 17.44 -15.43 -4.80
C SER A 294 16.75 -14.43 -3.84
N ILE A 295 16.01 -14.93 -2.85
CA ILE A 295 15.45 -14.11 -1.75
C ILE A 295 16.53 -13.46 -0.87
N PHE A 296 17.72 -14.05 -0.82
CA PHE A 296 18.88 -13.58 -0.08
C PHE A 296 19.78 -12.65 -0.92
N ASN A 297 19.18 -11.79 -1.75
CA ASN A 297 19.96 -10.91 -2.60
C ASN A 297 20.58 -9.75 -1.80
N HIS A 298 21.90 -9.74 -1.67
CA HIS A 298 22.72 -8.64 -1.13
C HIS A 298 22.94 -7.54 -2.18
N SER A 299 21.92 -7.27 -3.00
CA SER A 299 22.06 -6.47 -4.21
C SER A 299 22.15 -4.96 -3.99
N LEU A 300 21.95 -4.48 -2.76
CA LEU A 300 21.89 -3.05 -2.45
C LEU A 300 22.79 -2.72 -1.25
N ALA A 301 23.53 -1.62 -1.40
CA ALA A 301 24.21 -0.90 -0.31
C ALA A 301 24.07 0.60 -0.59
N SER A 302 23.92 1.42 0.45
CA SER A 302 23.72 2.87 0.27
C SER A 302 24.56 3.68 1.23
N SER A 303 25.14 4.75 0.72
CA SER A 303 25.60 5.88 1.54
C SER A 303 24.51 6.95 1.61
N ARG A 304 24.84 8.16 2.08
CA ARG A 304 23.94 9.33 2.02
C ARG A 304 23.71 9.85 0.60
N GLN A 305 24.66 9.64 -0.32
CA GLN A 305 24.62 10.24 -1.66
C GLN A 305 24.49 9.20 -2.78
N LYS A 306 25.08 8.02 -2.61
CA LYS A 306 25.16 6.98 -3.64
C LYS A 306 24.44 5.72 -3.19
N ILE A 307 23.70 5.09 -4.10
CA ILE A 307 23.18 3.74 -3.94
C ILE A 307 23.80 2.82 -4.99
N PHE A 308 24.33 1.70 -4.51
CA PHE A 308 24.98 0.68 -5.30
C PHE A 308 24.00 -0.46 -5.55
N VAL A 309 23.88 -0.86 -6.81
CA VAL A 309 22.89 -1.83 -7.26
C VAL A 309 23.56 -2.91 -8.07
N LYS A 310 23.44 -4.15 -7.61
CA LYS A 310 23.81 -5.32 -8.40
C LYS A 310 22.65 -5.77 -9.29
N GLN A 311 22.87 -5.77 -10.60
CA GLN A 311 21.93 -6.26 -11.61
C GLN A 311 22.63 -7.25 -12.54
N GLY A 312 22.35 -8.55 -12.36
CA GLY A 312 23.12 -9.61 -13.02
C GLY A 312 24.60 -9.58 -12.61
N LYS A 313 25.50 -9.53 -13.60
CA LYS A 313 26.95 -9.33 -13.40
C LYS A 313 27.34 -7.85 -13.27
N LYS A 314 26.44 -6.90 -13.58
CA LYS A 314 26.73 -5.46 -13.58
C LYS A 314 26.56 -4.85 -12.20
N MET A 315 27.44 -3.89 -11.89
CA MET A 315 27.35 -3.02 -10.73
C MET A 315 26.98 -1.62 -11.21
N LEU A 316 25.85 -1.10 -10.73
CA LEU A 316 25.29 0.18 -11.15
C LEU A 316 25.25 1.13 -9.95
N VAL A 317 25.48 2.41 -10.19
CA VAL A 317 25.50 3.43 -9.14
C VAL A 317 24.52 4.54 -9.49
N TYR A 318 23.69 4.91 -8.53
CA TYR A 318 22.70 5.97 -8.69
C TYR A 318 22.80 7.00 -7.56
N ASN A 319 22.38 8.22 -7.85
CA ASN A 319 22.21 9.25 -6.84
C ASN A 319 20.96 8.96 -6.01
N THR A 320 21.13 8.93 -4.68
CA THR A 320 20.04 8.61 -3.72
C THR A 320 18.89 9.62 -3.72
N GLN A 321 19.13 10.87 -4.09
CA GLN A 321 18.13 11.95 -4.04
C GLN A 321 17.21 11.94 -5.27
N ASN A 322 17.74 11.64 -6.45
CA ASN A 322 17.00 11.82 -7.71
C ASN A 322 16.99 10.58 -8.62
N GLY A 323 17.66 9.50 -8.25
CA GLY A 323 17.68 8.25 -9.02
C GLY A 323 18.44 8.32 -10.34
N LYS A 324 19.17 9.40 -10.63
CA LYS A 324 20.01 9.52 -11.82
C LYS A 324 21.23 8.60 -11.70
N ALA A 325 21.57 7.92 -12.80
CA ALA A 325 22.77 7.10 -12.88
C ALA A 325 24.01 8.00 -12.69
N LEU A 326 25.02 7.47 -12.01
CA LEU A 326 26.30 8.14 -11.79
C LEU A 326 27.38 7.39 -12.56
N ASN A 327 28.24 8.12 -13.26
CA ASN A 327 29.46 7.55 -13.80
C ASN A 327 30.45 7.34 -12.65
N PHE A 328 30.47 6.13 -12.10
CA PHE A 328 31.31 5.76 -10.97
C PHE A 328 31.86 4.35 -11.22
N SER A 329 33.17 4.24 -11.41
CA SER A 329 33.83 2.96 -11.59
C SER A 329 33.80 2.18 -10.27
N ILE A 330 33.55 0.88 -10.35
CA ILE A 330 33.50 0.01 -9.17
C ILE A 330 34.02 -1.36 -9.57
N GLU A 331 34.89 -1.91 -8.73
CA GLU A 331 35.41 -3.27 -8.91
C GLU A 331 34.26 -4.30 -8.81
N PRO A 332 34.24 -5.35 -9.65
CA PRO A 332 33.21 -6.37 -9.61
C PRO A 332 33.12 -7.05 -8.24
N ALA A 333 31.93 -7.03 -7.63
CA ALA A 333 31.70 -7.58 -6.31
C ALA A 333 30.53 -8.55 -6.25
N LYS A 334 30.63 -9.54 -5.35
CA LYS A 334 29.51 -10.39 -4.96
C LYS A 334 28.66 -9.74 -3.88
N HIS A 335 29.30 -9.17 -2.86
CA HIS A 335 28.65 -8.37 -1.82
C HIS A 335 29.36 -7.03 -1.67
N LEU A 336 28.58 -6.02 -1.28
CA LEU A 336 29.09 -4.69 -0.96
C LEU A 336 28.64 -4.29 0.45
N VAL A 337 29.54 -3.66 1.18
CA VAL A 337 29.25 -2.97 2.43
C VAL A 337 29.95 -1.61 2.42
N ILE A 338 29.40 -0.66 3.17
CA ILE A 338 29.94 0.68 3.28
C ILE A 338 30.20 0.95 4.75
N GLN A 339 31.43 1.38 5.04
CA GLN A 339 31.81 1.90 6.34
C GLN A 339 32.34 3.32 6.10
N ASP A 340 31.65 4.30 6.67
CA ASP A 340 31.93 5.72 6.47
C ASP A 340 31.97 6.11 4.98
N ASN A 341 33.11 6.62 4.49
CA ASN A 341 33.34 6.98 3.08
C ASN A 341 34.15 5.92 2.33
N ILE A 342 34.16 4.67 2.81
CA ILE A 342 34.90 3.57 2.19
C ILE A 342 33.91 2.50 1.76
N LEU A 343 34.00 2.12 0.49
CA LEU A 343 33.29 0.99 -0.09
C LEU A 343 34.16 -0.25 0.03
N ILE A 344 33.57 -1.34 0.52
CA ILE A 344 34.23 -2.63 0.64
C ILE A 344 33.45 -3.64 -0.19
N GLY A 345 34.13 -4.29 -1.12
CA GLY A 345 33.56 -5.34 -1.95
C GLY A 345 34.28 -6.66 -1.77
N ASN A 346 33.51 -7.75 -1.81
CA ASN A 346 34.07 -9.11 -1.72
C ASN A 346 33.49 -10.04 -2.79
N GLY A 347 34.28 -11.03 -3.19
CA GLY A 347 33.95 -12.03 -4.20
C GLY A 347 35.14 -12.94 -4.47
N GLU A 348 35.64 -12.90 -5.71
CA GLU A 348 36.95 -13.47 -6.09
C GLU A 348 38.11 -12.57 -5.61
N ILE A 349 37.84 -11.27 -5.51
CA ILE A 349 38.71 -10.27 -4.90
C ILE A 349 38.06 -9.72 -3.63
N LEU A 350 38.90 -9.28 -2.70
CA LEU A 350 38.53 -8.37 -1.63
C LEU A 350 39.19 -7.02 -1.93
N PHE A 351 38.41 -5.94 -1.93
CA PHE A 351 38.93 -4.60 -2.20
C PHE A 351 38.28 -3.55 -1.30
N THR A 352 38.98 -2.44 -1.16
CA THR A 352 38.46 -1.20 -0.57
C THR A 352 38.65 -0.06 -1.55
N GLN A 353 37.68 0.85 -1.57
CA GLN A 353 37.63 1.92 -2.55
C GLN A 353 37.08 3.20 -1.91
N ASP A 354 37.67 4.34 -2.25
CA ASP A 354 37.17 5.64 -1.83
C ASP A 354 35.80 5.90 -2.47
N LEU A 355 34.80 6.12 -1.63
CA LEU A 355 33.44 6.38 -2.06
C LEU A 355 33.30 7.73 -2.78
N LYS A 356 34.20 8.69 -2.54
CA LYS A 356 34.19 10.02 -3.17
C LYS A 356 34.80 9.95 -4.58
N THR A 357 36.06 9.54 -4.68
CA THR A 357 36.84 9.56 -5.93
C THR A 357 36.69 8.30 -6.78
N GLY A 358 36.31 7.17 -6.17
CA GLY A 358 36.33 5.87 -6.83
C GLY A 358 37.72 5.24 -6.92
N LYS A 359 38.76 5.86 -6.36
CA LYS A 359 40.11 5.27 -6.31
C LYS A 359 40.11 4.02 -5.43
N VAL A 360 40.60 2.91 -5.98
CA VAL A 360 40.86 1.69 -5.19
C VAL A 360 42.02 2.00 -4.25
N PHE A 361 41.80 1.79 -2.96
CA PHE A 361 42.86 1.93 -1.97
C PHE A 361 43.78 0.71 -2.01
N TRP A 362 43.19 -0.48 -1.96
CA TRP A 362 43.90 -1.75 -2.11
C TRP A 362 42.94 -2.86 -2.53
N LYS A 363 43.49 -3.91 -3.12
CA LYS A 363 42.77 -5.15 -3.44
C LYS A 363 43.67 -6.36 -3.29
N THR A 364 43.07 -7.50 -2.98
CA THR A 364 43.77 -8.78 -2.83
C THR A 364 42.94 -9.91 -3.45
N THR A 365 43.63 -10.90 -4.03
CA THR A 365 43.05 -12.08 -4.67
C THR A 365 43.09 -13.27 -3.71
N GLY A 366 42.10 -14.15 -3.80
CA GLY A 366 42.07 -15.37 -3.00
C GLY A 366 40.89 -16.26 -3.32
N ASN A 367 40.99 -17.54 -2.95
CA ASN A 367 39.89 -18.49 -3.15
C ASN A 367 38.71 -18.13 -2.24
N ARG A 368 37.70 -17.46 -2.81
CA ARG A 368 36.33 -17.31 -2.33
C ARG A 368 36.20 -16.84 -0.87
N TYR A 369 36.24 -15.53 -0.66
CA TYR A 369 36.06 -14.92 0.66
C TYR A 369 34.64 -15.12 1.23
N LEU A 370 34.55 -15.42 2.53
CA LEU A 370 33.33 -15.12 3.29
C LEU A 370 33.12 -13.59 3.31
N PRO A 371 31.87 -13.10 3.37
CA PRO A 371 31.65 -11.65 3.52
C PRO A 371 32.38 -11.13 4.75
N PRO A 372 33.24 -10.11 4.63
CA PRO A 372 34.04 -9.61 5.75
C PRO A 372 33.17 -8.88 6.77
N ALA A 373 33.63 -8.82 8.01
CA ALA A 373 33.11 -7.87 9.00
C ALA A 373 34.03 -6.65 9.02
N VAL A 374 33.46 -5.45 9.17
CA VAL A 374 34.21 -4.19 9.11
C VAL A 374 34.01 -3.44 10.41
N GLY A 375 35.10 -3.11 11.09
CA GLY A 375 35.12 -2.19 12.22
C GLY A 375 35.43 -0.76 11.77
N LYS A 376 35.68 0.16 12.72
CA LYS A 376 35.96 1.57 12.40
C LYS A 376 37.15 1.76 11.45
N SER A 377 38.23 1.00 11.63
CA SER A 377 39.48 1.15 10.87
C SER A 377 40.01 -0.15 10.29
N LYS A 378 39.33 -1.28 10.47
CA LYS A 378 39.84 -2.61 10.10
C LYS A 378 38.79 -3.42 9.35
N VAL A 379 39.26 -4.22 8.40
CA VAL A 379 38.47 -5.27 7.76
C VAL A 379 38.93 -6.63 8.28
N PHE A 380 37.97 -7.42 8.78
CA PHE A 380 38.19 -8.76 9.29
C PHE A 380 37.70 -9.78 8.27
N HIS A 381 38.61 -10.62 7.79
CA HIS A 381 38.32 -11.58 6.73
C HIS A 381 39.14 -12.87 6.88
N THR A 382 38.70 -13.92 6.20
CA THR A 382 39.41 -15.20 6.15
C THR A 382 40.07 -15.38 4.80
N GLN A 383 41.34 -15.77 4.80
CA GLN A 383 42.08 -16.12 3.58
C GLN A 383 42.84 -17.43 3.82
N LYS A 384 42.61 -18.45 2.97
CA LYS A 384 43.21 -19.79 3.10
C LYS A 384 43.05 -20.34 4.54
N GLN A 385 44.15 -20.50 5.28
CA GLN A 385 44.21 -21.01 6.66
C GLN A 385 44.33 -19.91 7.72
N PHE A 386 44.02 -18.66 7.41
CA PHE A 386 44.19 -17.54 8.35
C PHE A 386 42.89 -16.74 8.52
N LEU A 387 42.72 -16.19 9.71
CA LEU A 387 41.91 -15.01 9.96
C LEU A 387 42.83 -13.79 9.96
N LEU A 388 42.44 -12.73 9.27
CA LEU A 388 43.24 -11.52 9.16
C LEU A 388 42.45 -10.29 9.58
N ALA A 389 43.15 -9.31 10.14
CA ALA A 389 42.74 -7.93 10.15
C ALA A 389 43.69 -7.11 9.28
N ASN A 390 43.12 -6.42 8.30
CA ASN A 390 43.85 -5.44 7.50
C ASN A 390 43.32 -4.05 7.81
N ASP A 391 44.20 -3.07 7.80
CA ASP A 391 43.81 -1.66 7.87
C ASP A 391 42.91 -1.32 6.68
N LEU A 392 41.80 -0.64 6.98
CA LEU A 392 40.72 -0.43 6.02
C LEU A 392 41.16 0.45 4.85
N LYS A 393 42.09 1.39 5.06
CA LYS A 393 42.56 2.33 4.03
C LYS A 393 43.83 1.90 3.33
N THR A 394 44.77 1.27 4.03
CA THR A 394 46.09 0.94 3.47
C THR A 394 46.17 -0.51 3.01
N GLY A 395 45.36 -1.39 3.58
CA GLY A 395 45.41 -2.83 3.31
C GLY A 395 46.57 -3.52 4.00
N LYS A 396 47.41 -2.77 4.72
CA LYS A 396 48.47 -3.33 5.55
C LYS A 396 47.86 -4.27 6.57
N GLU A 397 48.45 -5.45 6.68
CA GLU A 397 48.08 -6.39 7.71
C GLU A 397 48.39 -5.80 9.09
N VAL A 398 47.38 -5.82 9.97
CA VAL A 398 47.54 -5.43 11.37
C VAL A 398 47.89 -6.66 12.21
N TRP A 399 47.20 -7.76 11.96
CA TRP A 399 47.49 -9.06 12.55
C TRP A 399 46.92 -10.18 11.67
N ARG A 400 47.49 -11.38 11.85
CA ARG A 400 46.95 -12.64 11.33
C ARG A 400 46.94 -13.68 12.44
N THR A 401 45.93 -14.53 12.41
CA THR A 401 45.78 -15.66 13.33
C THR A 401 45.60 -16.93 12.50
N PRO A 402 46.52 -17.90 12.58
CA PRO A 402 46.33 -19.21 11.96
C PRO A 402 45.04 -19.87 12.44
N LYS A 403 44.31 -20.53 11.54
CA LYS A 403 43.07 -21.24 11.89
C LYS A 403 43.31 -22.34 12.91
N ALA A 404 44.49 -22.96 12.90
CA ALA A 404 44.92 -23.93 13.91
C ALA A 404 44.98 -23.33 15.32
N ASP A 405 45.32 -22.04 15.42
CA ASP A 405 45.48 -21.33 16.70
C ASP A 405 44.16 -20.74 17.19
N LEU A 406 43.10 -20.79 16.38
CA LEU A 406 41.78 -20.38 16.84
C LEU A 406 41.28 -21.35 17.92
N ILE A 407 40.61 -20.80 18.94
CA ILE A 407 39.97 -21.62 19.99
C ILE A 407 38.82 -22.46 19.41
N ILE A 408 38.31 -22.11 18.22
CA ILE A 408 37.33 -22.91 17.48
C ILE A 408 38.03 -24.04 16.70
N LYS A 409 38.02 -25.26 17.24
CA LYS A 409 38.81 -26.39 16.71
C LYS A 409 38.09 -27.20 15.63
N ASP A 410 36.76 -27.17 15.58
CA ASP A 410 35.99 -28.05 14.70
C ASP A 410 35.19 -27.31 13.62
N GLY A 411 35.22 -27.85 12.39
CA GLY A 411 34.28 -27.49 11.32
C GLY A 411 34.69 -26.33 10.42
N SER A 412 33.70 -25.82 9.68
CA SER A 412 33.89 -24.74 8.70
C SER A 412 33.36 -23.41 9.24
N ILE A 413 34.18 -22.35 9.20
CA ILE A 413 33.72 -21.00 9.53
C ILE A 413 32.64 -20.59 8.54
N ARG A 414 31.47 -20.18 9.05
CA ARG A 414 30.31 -19.74 8.25
C ARG A 414 29.91 -18.29 8.50
N ASN A 415 30.34 -17.70 9.61
CA ASN A 415 30.01 -16.31 9.96
C ASN A 415 31.22 -15.61 10.60
N ILE A 416 31.38 -14.33 10.26
CA ILE A 416 32.29 -13.37 10.90
C ILE A 416 31.41 -12.16 11.23
N THR A 417 31.35 -11.77 12.49
CA THR A 417 30.61 -10.61 13.01
C THR A 417 31.55 -9.77 13.85
N PHE A 418 31.52 -8.45 13.70
CA PHE A 418 32.22 -7.51 14.56
C PHE A 418 31.22 -6.84 15.50
N GLY A 419 31.61 -6.62 16.75
CA GLY A 419 30.80 -5.88 17.71
C GLY A 419 31.62 -5.50 18.93
N PHE A 420 31.55 -4.23 19.33
CA PHE A 420 32.09 -3.74 20.60
C PHE A 420 33.53 -4.17 20.89
N GLY A 421 34.41 -4.03 19.89
CA GLY A 421 35.84 -4.32 20.02
C GLY A 421 36.23 -5.80 19.85
N ARG A 422 35.29 -6.67 19.48
CA ARG A 422 35.52 -8.12 19.33
C ARG A 422 35.08 -8.62 17.96
N VAL A 423 35.78 -9.64 17.47
CA VAL A 423 35.41 -10.40 16.29
C VAL A 423 34.85 -11.74 16.73
N PHE A 424 33.60 -12.02 16.39
CA PHE A 424 32.91 -13.27 16.66
C PHE A 424 32.93 -14.15 15.42
N LEU A 425 33.46 -15.35 15.56
CA LEU A 425 33.46 -16.39 14.53
C LEU A 425 32.44 -17.46 14.88
N VAL A 426 31.74 -17.96 13.87
CA VAL A 426 30.89 -19.14 14.01
C VAL A 426 31.41 -20.24 13.10
N SER A 427 31.84 -21.35 13.71
CA SER A 427 32.21 -22.58 13.02
C SER A 427 31.10 -23.62 13.11
N VAL A 428 30.84 -24.36 12.03
CA VAL A 428 29.79 -25.38 11.96
C VAL A 428 30.40 -26.72 11.56
N SER A 429 30.13 -27.77 12.35
CA SER A 429 30.61 -29.15 12.15
C SER A 429 29.51 -30.16 12.47
N LYS A 430 29.24 -31.11 11.56
CA LYS A 430 28.28 -32.24 11.76
C LYS A 430 26.94 -31.86 12.43
N GLY A 431 26.39 -30.68 12.08
CA GLY A 431 25.11 -30.20 12.63
C GLY A 431 25.20 -29.47 13.97
N ASN A 432 26.40 -29.34 14.56
CA ASN A 432 26.74 -28.54 15.73
C ASN A 432 27.44 -27.23 15.33
N PHE A 433 27.58 -26.29 16.25
CA PHE A 433 28.38 -25.09 16.02
C PHE A 433 29.18 -24.65 17.25
N GLN A 434 30.25 -23.90 16.99
CA GLN A 434 31.04 -23.20 18.00
C GLN A 434 31.04 -21.71 17.69
N VAL A 435 31.01 -20.89 18.75
CA VAL A 435 31.22 -19.44 18.68
C VAL A 435 32.55 -19.13 19.34
N GLY A 436 33.45 -18.45 18.64
CA GLY A 436 34.71 -17.97 19.19
C GLY A 436 34.76 -16.44 19.19
N ALA A 437 35.25 -15.85 20.27
CA ALA A 437 35.56 -14.43 20.32
C ALA A 437 37.06 -14.19 20.20
N ILE A 438 37.41 -13.17 19.44
CA ILE A 438 38.79 -12.76 19.16
C ILE A 438 38.89 -11.27 19.43
N ASP A 439 39.97 -10.88 20.08
CA ASP A 439 40.25 -9.47 20.31
C ASP A 439 40.55 -8.79 18.98
N SER A 440 39.79 -7.73 18.65
CA SER A 440 39.90 -7.07 17.35
C SER A 440 41.19 -6.26 17.18
N ASN A 441 41.92 -5.99 18.27
CA ASN A 441 43.14 -5.21 18.27
C ASN A 441 44.37 -6.05 17.94
N ASN A 442 44.48 -7.24 18.50
CA ASN A 442 45.69 -8.07 18.39
C ASN A 442 45.45 -9.47 17.79
N GLY A 443 44.20 -9.85 17.49
CA GLY A 443 43.89 -11.15 16.90
C GLY A 443 44.00 -12.32 17.87
N LYS A 444 44.25 -12.06 19.16
CA LYS A 444 44.35 -13.10 20.18
C LYS A 444 42.97 -13.69 20.45
N PRO A 445 42.83 -15.03 20.41
CA PRO A 445 41.61 -15.68 20.82
C PRO A 445 41.29 -15.39 22.29
N MET A 446 40.03 -15.12 22.61
CA MET A 446 39.60 -14.76 23.97
C MET A 446 38.87 -15.92 24.67
N TRP A 447 37.85 -16.46 24.00
CA TRP A 447 37.03 -17.55 24.53
C TRP A 447 36.32 -18.29 23.39
N SER A 448 35.84 -19.50 23.67
CA SER A 448 34.91 -20.20 22.80
C SER A 448 33.71 -20.73 23.58
N PHE A 449 32.63 -20.99 22.83
CA PHE A 449 31.41 -21.60 23.33
C PHE A 449 30.96 -22.65 22.32
N SER A 450 30.64 -23.86 22.80
CA SER A 450 30.19 -24.97 21.96
C SER A 450 28.69 -25.21 22.15
N TYR A 451 27.98 -25.44 21.05
CA TYR A 451 26.56 -25.74 21.05
C TYR A 451 26.25 -27.02 20.27
N LYS A 452 25.52 -27.93 20.92
CA LYS A 452 24.98 -29.15 20.28
C LYS A 452 23.67 -28.79 19.57
N GLY A 453 23.71 -28.66 18.24
CA GLY A 453 22.57 -28.26 17.43
C GLY A 453 22.93 -27.25 16.34
N ARG A 454 21.96 -26.93 15.46
CA ARG A 454 22.23 -26.17 14.23
C ARG A 454 22.27 -24.67 14.49
N PHE A 455 23.27 -23.98 13.95
CA PHE A 455 23.40 -22.53 14.06
C PHE A 455 22.28 -21.80 13.33
N GLN A 456 21.76 -20.74 13.95
CA GLN A 456 20.70 -19.95 13.36
C GLN A 456 20.94 -18.44 13.35
N ALA A 457 21.49 -17.87 14.43
CA ALA A 457 21.77 -16.43 14.51
C ALA A 457 22.82 -16.11 15.58
N ILE A 458 23.50 -14.97 15.40
CA ILE A 458 24.35 -14.32 16.40
C ILE A 458 24.07 -12.82 16.39
N ILE A 459 23.95 -12.22 17.57
CA ILE A 459 23.76 -10.78 17.78
C ILE A 459 24.69 -10.36 18.93
N ALA A 460 25.56 -9.39 18.68
CA ALA A 460 26.54 -8.94 19.66
C ALA A 460 26.14 -7.58 20.25
N TYR A 461 26.14 -7.48 21.57
CA TYR A 461 26.07 -6.25 22.38
C TYR A 461 27.42 -6.04 23.10
N ASP A 462 27.58 -4.90 23.77
CA ASP A 462 28.81 -4.61 24.52
C ASP A 462 29.02 -5.58 25.68
N ASP A 463 27.94 -5.90 26.38
CA ASP A 463 27.86 -6.72 27.58
C ASP A 463 27.54 -8.19 27.28
N GLN A 464 26.77 -8.44 26.23
CA GLN A 464 26.19 -9.75 25.93
C GLN A 464 26.37 -10.19 24.48
N VAL A 465 26.48 -11.49 24.25
CA VAL A 465 26.39 -12.10 22.93
C VAL A 465 25.24 -13.08 22.94
N TRP A 466 24.28 -12.85 22.05
CA TRP A 466 23.08 -13.66 21.91
C TRP A 466 23.25 -14.62 20.75
N VAL A 467 23.19 -15.91 21.04
CA VAL A 467 23.38 -16.97 20.06
C VAL A 467 22.13 -17.81 19.99
N MET A 468 21.60 -18.03 18.79
CA MET A 468 20.42 -18.88 18.59
C MET A 468 20.79 -20.20 17.94
N GLY A 469 20.44 -21.28 18.62
CA GLY A 469 20.61 -22.66 18.16
C GLY A 469 19.27 -23.36 17.90
N ILE A 470 19.30 -24.38 17.04
CA ILE A 470 18.20 -25.34 16.86
C ILE A 470 18.63 -26.66 17.51
N GLN A 471 18.03 -26.99 18.66
CA GLN A 471 18.34 -28.22 19.41
C GLN A 471 17.93 -29.48 18.63
N ALA A 472 16.71 -29.48 18.10
CA ALA A 472 16.14 -30.64 17.41
C ALA A 472 15.05 -30.22 16.40
N GLY A 473 14.70 -31.14 15.51
CA GLY A 473 13.63 -30.98 14.54
C GLY A 473 13.96 -30.03 13.38
N SER A 474 13.01 -29.87 12.47
CA SER A 474 13.12 -28.96 11.33
C SER A 474 11.79 -28.28 11.02
N GLY A 475 11.85 -27.14 10.32
CA GLY A 475 10.65 -26.46 9.89
C GLY A 475 9.79 -25.94 11.05
N HIS A 476 8.53 -26.41 11.14
CA HIS A 476 7.62 -25.99 12.22
C HIS A 476 7.90 -26.69 13.56
N ASN A 477 8.64 -27.80 13.53
CA ASN A 477 8.95 -28.60 14.73
C ASN A 477 10.36 -28.27 15.27
N ALA A 478 10.99 -27.20 14.77
CA ALA A 478 12.31 -26.79 15.22
C ALA A 478 12.23 -26.23 16.64
N LYS A 479 13.00 -26.82 17.57
CA LYS A 479 13.15 -26.31 18.94
C LYS A 479 14.26 -25.26 18.95
N LEU A 480 13.88 -23.99 18.92
CA LEU A 480 14.82 -22.85 19.02
C LEU A 480 15.13 -22.53 20.47
N GLU A 481 16.37 -22.12 20.72
CA GLU A 481 16.84 -21.64 22.02
C GLU A 481 17.82 -20.49 21.82
N TRP A 482 17.69 -19.45 22.63
CA TRP A 482 18.69 -18.41 22.81
C TRP A 482 19.63 -18.79 23.94
N THR A 483 20.92 -18.74 23.69
CA THR A 483 21.97 -18.75 24.72
C THR A 483 22.57 -17.35 24.81
N ILE A 484 22.51 -16.76 26.00
CA ILE A 484 23.04 -15.44 26.31
C ILE A 484 24.40 -15.64 26.97
N LEU A 485 25.44 -15.14 26.34
CA LEU A 485 26.82 -15.23 26.82
C LEU A 485 27.29 -13.87 27.27
N ASN A 486 28.16 -13.82 28.29
CA ASN A 486 28.91 -12.61 28.59
C ASN A 486 29.89 -12.34 27.43
N SER A 487 29.85 -11.15 26.86
CA SER A 487 30.64 -10.81 25.67
C SER A 487 32.16 -10.88 25.88
N LYS A 488 32.62 -10.66 27.12
CA LYS A 488 34.05 -10.60 27.48
C LYS A 488 34.63 -11.96 27.82
N THR A 489 33.85 -12.81 28.47
CA THR A 489 34.32 -14.10 29.02
C THR A 489 33.78 -15.33 28.31
N GLY A 490 32.71 -15.20 27.52
CA GLY A 490 32.03 -16.34 26.89
C GLY A 490 31.23 -17.20 27.86
N LYS A 491 31.23 -16.89 29.16
CA LYS A 491 30.45 -17.60 30.17
C LYS A 491 28.97 -17.46 29.87
N GLU A 492 28.26 -18.57 29.91
CA GLU A 492 26.81 -18.61 29.77
C GLU A 492 26.17 -17.86 30.94
N ILE A 493 25.37 -16.85 30.62
CA ILE A 493 24.58 -16.09 31.60
C ILE A 493 23.24 -16.81 31.78
N LYS A 494 22.58 -17.15 30.66
CA LYS A 494 21.23 -17.71 30.67
C LYS A 494 20.86 -18.35 29.34
N ARG A 495 19.97 -19.36 29.39
CA ARG A 495 19.22 -19.86 28.24
C ARG A 495 17.78 -19.39 28.28
N TYR A 496 17.23 -19.14 27.10
CA TYR A 496 15.86 -18.67 26.93
C TYR A 496 15.20 -19.37 25.73
N LEU A 497 14.09 -20.04 25.99
CA LEU A 497 13.24 -20.59 24.94
C LEU A 497 12.30 -19.48 24.46
N PRO A 498 12.39 -19.02 23.21
CA PRO A 498 11.54 -17.95 22.71
C PRO A 498 10.06 -18.32 22.79
N THR A 499 9.22 -17.34 23.12
CA THR A 499 7.76 -17.50 23.09
C THR A 499 7.24 -17.34 21.66
N GLY A 500 6.27 -18.18 21.27
CA GLY A 500 5.50 -18.03 20.03
C GLY A 500 5.96 -18.92 18.88
N ALA A 501 5.74 -18.46 17.64
CA ALA A 501 6.06 -19.22 16.44
C ALA A 501 7.59 -19.29 16.23
N ASN A 502 8.22 -20.24 16.93
CA ASN A 502 9.65 -20.51 17.00
C ASN A 502 10.24 -21.11 15.73
N THR A 503 9.86 -20.58 14.56
CA THR A 503 10.33 -21.10 13.29
C THR A 503 11.00 -19.96 12.55
N THR A 504 12.33 -19.98 12.54
CA THR A 504 13.18 -19.11 11.71
C THR A 504 12.96 -19.29 10.20
N ARG A 505 12.02 -20.16 9.80
CA ARG A 505 11.45 -20.21 8.44
C ARG A 505 11.07 -18.82 7.90
N CYS A 506 10.70 -17.88 8.78
CA CYS A 506 10.30 -16.55 8.36
C CYS A 506 11.48 -15.64 8.01
N TYR A 507 12.58 -15.58 8.76
CA TYR A 507 13.81 -14.81 8.48
C TYR A 507 14.81 -14.90 9.67
N PRO A 508 16.11 -14.57 9.47
CA PRO A 508 17.07 -14.43 10.57
C PRO A 508 16.68 -13.28 11.52
N PRO A 509 16.73 -13.46 12.86
CA PRO A 509 16.47 -12.38 13.81
C PRO A 509 17.28 -11.11 13.53
N ARG A 510 16.69 -9.98 13.88
CA ARG A 510 17.33 -8.67 13.90
C ARG A 510 17.27 -8.08 15.29
N ALA A 511 18.02 -7.03 15.56
CA ALA A 511 17.99 -6.36 16.84
C ALA A 511 17.96 -4.84 16.72
N THR A 512 17.44 -4.23 17.77
CA THR A 512 17.70 -2.85 18.16
C THR A 512 18.52 -2.84 19.45
N LEU A 513 18.79 -1.67 20.02
CA LEU A 513 19.46 -1.60 21.32
C LEU A 513 18.63 -2.21 22.46
N ASN A 514 17.30 -2.30 22.31
CA ASN A 514 16.41 -2.74 23.39
C ASN A 514 15.68 -4.05 23.07
N TYR A 515 15.47 -4.36 21.79
CA TYR A 515 14.62 -5.48 21.37
C TYR A 515 15.30 -6.41 20.36
N ILE A 516 15.11 -7.71 20.54
CA ILE A 516 15.39 -8.73 19.52
C ILE A 516 14.08 -9.01 18.76
N LEU A 517 14.15 -8.87 17.44
CA LEU A 517 13.04 -8.92 16.51
C LEU A 517 13.02 -10.23 15.74
N TYR A 518 11.95 -11.00 15.83
CA TYR A 518 11.85 -12.31 15.18
C TYR A 518 10.46 -12.61 14.57
N GLY A 519 10.38 -13.75 13.88
CA GLY A 519 9.32 -14.12 12.95
C GLY A 519 7.88 -13.85 13.42
N ASN A 520 7.07 -13.19 12.58
CA ASN A 520 5.65 -12.84 12.82
C ASN A 520 5.40 -11.68 13.81
N GLY A 521 6.22 -10.63 13.76
CA GLY A 521 5.95 -9.41 14.54
C GLY A 521 6.35 -9.52 16.00
N TRP A 522 7.28 -10.41 16.36
CA TRP A 522 7.67 -10.59 17.75
C TRP A 522 8.84 -9.68 18.14
N HIS A 523 8.78 -9.21 19.39
CA HIS A 523 9.75 -8.37 20.07
C HIS A 523 10.08 -9.02 21.40
N LEU A 524 11.32 -9.46 21.56
CA LEU A 524 11.86 -9.85 22.86
C LEU A 524 12.61 -8.66 23.44
N ASP A 525 12.13 -8.14 24.55
CA ASP A 525 12.90 -7.18 25.35
C ASP A 525 14.14 -7.89 25.90
N ARG A 526 15.33 -7.37 25.57
CA ARG A 526 16.59 -8.04 25.96
C ARG A 526 16.90 -7.94 27.45
N HIS A 527 16.32 -6.95 28.13
CA HIS A 527 16.57 -6.69 29.55
C HIS A 527 15.62 -7.50 30.43
N THR A 528 14.33 -7.52 30.06
CA THR A 528 13.29 -8.19 30.86
C THR A 528 12.98 -9.61 30.40
N LEU A 529 13.43 -10.00 29.19
CA LEU A 529 13.07 -11.24 28.51
C LEU A 529 11.56 -11.38 28.21
N LYS A 530 10.80 -10.29 28.32
CA LYS A 530 9.38 -10.27 28.00
C LYS A 530 9.19 -10.23 26.48
N ALA A 531 8.45 -11.20 25.96
CA ALA A 531 8.10 -11.26 24.55
C ALA A 531 6.72 -10.62 24.29
N THR A 532 6.66 -9.69 23.33
CA THR A 532 5.41 -9.06 22.86
C THR A 532 5.27 -9.30 21.36
N GLN A 533 4.04 -9.47 20.88
CA GLN A 533 3.76 -9.68 19.47
C GLN A 533 2.87 -8.57 18.89
N SER A 534 3.38 -7.87 17.87
CA SER A 534 2.58 -7.14 16.90
C SER A 534 1.78 -8.13 16.06
N LYS A 535 0.48 -8.26 16.37
CA LYS A 535 -0.45 -9.16 15.65
C LYS A 535 -0.97 -8.50 14.38
N GLY A 536 -1.37 -9.30 13.39
CA GLY A 536 -1.95 -8.78 12.15
C GLY A 536 -0.92 -8.33 11.10
N VAL A 537 0.37 -8.67 11.28
CA VAL A 537 1.47 -8.21 10.43
C VAL A 537 2.45 -9.33 10.11
N ARG A 538 3.06 -9.25 8.92
CA ARG A 538 4.06 -10.23 8.44
C ARG A 538 4.75 -9.77 7.15
N SER A 539 6.07 -9.97 7.09
CA SER A 539 6.85 -9.93 5.86
C SER A 539 6.93 -11.30 5.18
N TYR A 540 7.23 -11.33 3.87
CA TYR A 540 7.50 -12.59 3.19
C TYR A 540 8.70 -13.35 3.79
N CYS A 541 8.69 -14.67 3.64
CA CYS A 541 9.70 -15.56 4.21
C CYS A 541 11.12 -15.28 3.64
N GLY A 542 12.13 -15.31 4.51
CA GLY A 542 13.54 -15.01 4.25
C GLY A 542 13.97 -13.57 4.56
N ARG A 543 13.05 -12.61 4.73
CA ARG A 543 13.40 -11.19 5.00
C ARG A 543 12.92 -10.62 6.32
N GLY A 544 11.66 -10.79 6.71
CA GLY A 544 11.17 -10.27 8.00
C GLY A 544 10.97 -8.78 8.14
N GLN A 545 10.77 -8.34 9.39
CA GLN A 545 10.59 -6.93 9.75
C GLN A 545 11.93 -6.20 9.84
N ILE A 546 12.04 -5.01 9.26
CA ILE A 546 13.30 -4.24 9.17
C ILE A 546 13.19 -3.02 10.11
N PRO A 547 14.04 -2.92 11.14
CA PRO A 547 14.05 -1.76 12.04
C PRO A 547 14.92 -0.62 11.47
N ALA A 548 14.35 0.57 11.32
CA ALA A 548 15.10 1.81 11.07
C ALA A 548 14.21 3.05 11.24
N ASN A 549 14.83 4.22 11.46
CA ASN A 549 14.14 5.51 11.56
C ASN A 549 13.09 5.59 12.68
N GLY A 550 13.24 4.83 13.77
CA GLY A 550 12.22 4.71 14.81
C GLY A 550 10.96 3.96 14.37
N LEU A 551 11.02 3.26 13.24
CA LEU A 551 9.90 2.55 12.62
C LEU A 551 10.26 1.10 12.32
N GLU A 552 9.23 0.28 12.15
CA GLU A 552 9.36 -1.10 11.71
C GLU A 552 8.70 -1.31 10.36
N TYR A 553 9.49 -1.75 9.38
CA TYR A 553 9.02 -1.98 8.02
C TYR A 553 8.70 -3.44 7.77
N PHE A 554 7.51 -3.68 7.24
CA PHE A 554 7.06 -4.99 6.79
C PHE A 554 6.89 -5.01 5.28
N LEU A 555 7.23 -6.15 4.68
CA LEU A 555 7.29 -6.32 3.23
C LEU A 555 6.07 -7.08 2.71
N PRO A 556 5.70 -6.89 1.42
CA PRO A 556 4.53 -7.52 0.84
C PRO A 556 4.61 -9.04 0.95
N THR A 557 3.63 -9.64 1.61
CA THR A 557 3.61 -11.08 1.83
C THR A 557 2.66 -11.80 0.86
N PRO A 558 3.12 -12.88 0.17
CA PRO A 558 2.24 -13.76 -0.60
C PRO A 558 1.40 -14.68 0.31
N CYS A 559 1.74 -14.78 1.59
CA CYS A 559 1.09 -15.70 2.49
C CYS A 559 -0.30 -15.19 2.88
N VAL A 560 -1.27 -16.11 2.95
CA VAL A 560 -2.65 -15.87 3.41
C VAL A 560 -2.97 -16.70 4.65
N CYS A 561 -1.95 -17.28 5.28
CA CYS A 561 -2.06 -18.14 6.45
C CYS A 561 -2.46 -17.40 7.75
N ASN A 562 -2.72 -16.10 7.68
CA ASN A 562 -3.22 -15.32 8.79
C ASN A 562 -3.90 -14.04 8.31
N VAL A 563 -4.68 -13.42 9.18
CA VAL A 563 -5.27 -12.09 9.00
C VAL A 563 -4.13 -11.07 9.04
N MET A 564 -3.82 -10.39 7.92
CA MET A 564 -2.63 -9.53 7.83
C MET A 564 -2.82 -8.35 6.88
N LEU A 565 -2.21 -7.21 7.22
CA LEU A 565 -2.08 -6.06 6.32
C LEU A 565 -1.32 -6.43 5.03
N ARG A 566 -1.70 -5.78 3.93
CA ARG A 566 -1.10 -5.98 2.59
C ARG A 566 -0.31 -4.75 2.14
N GLY A 567 0.77 -4.99 1.40
CA GLY A 567 1.67 -3.95 0.90
C GLY A 567 3.01 -3.88 1.63
N VAL A 568 3.75 -2.81 1.34
CA VAL A 568 4.83 -2.34 2.20
C VAL A 568 4.20 -1.44 3.23
N TYR A 569 4.50 -1.60 4.51
CA TYR A 569 3.94 -0.75 5.54
C TYR A 569 4.93 -0.53 6.68
N ALA A 570 4.80 0.62 7.33
CA ALA A 570 5.55 0.95 8.53
C ALA A 570 4.64 1.02 9.74
N LEU A 571 5.16 0.54 10.86
CA LEU A 571 4.50 0.59 12.15
C LEU A 571 5.38 1.32 13.16
N SER A 572 4.76 1.79 14.23
CA SER A 572 5.45 2.30 15.42
C SER A 572 4.78 1.79 16.69
N GLY A 573 5.49 1.86 17.82
CA GLY A 573 4.87 1.79 19.13
C GLY A 573 4.03 3.05 19.40
N SER A 574 2.89 2.88 20.05
CA SER A 574 1.96 3.96 20.39
C SER A 574 2.51 4.86 21.49
N ASN A 575 2.30 6.17 21.30
CA ASN A 575 2.31 7.18 22.37
C ASN A 575 0.94 7.82 22.60
N ASN A 576 -0.13 7.34 21.94
CA ASN A 576 -1.45 7.96 22.06
C ASN A 576 -2.53 6.93 22.36
N LYS A 577 -2.91 6.83 23.65
CA LYS A 577 -4.23 6.36 24.04
C LYS A 577 -5.23 7.44 23.61
N SER A 578 -5.73 7.38 22.37
CA SER A 578 -6.78 8.31 21.96
C SER A 578 -8.05 7.97 22.72
N SER A 579 -8.55 8.89 23.54
CA SER A 579 -9.94 8.84 24.02
C SER A 579 -10.87 8.84 22.80
N LEU A 580 -11.93 8.02 22.85
CA LEU A 580 -12.99 8.06 21.84
C LEU A 580 -13.64 9.45 21.92
N LYS A 581 -13.70 10.19 20.82
CA LYS A 581 -14.62 11.33 20.71
C LYS A 581 -15.97 10.84 20.19
N SER A 582 -17.03 11.55 20.55
CA SER A 582 -18.38 11.27 20.05
C SER A 582 -18.46 11.38 18.53
N ASN A 583 -19.25 10.50 17.90
CA ASN A 583 -19.50 10.56 16.46
C ASN A 583 -20.12 11.92 16.08
N LYS A 584 -19.63 12.53 15.00
CA LYS A 584 -20.10 13.85 14.51
C LYS A 584 -21.07 13.65 13.34
N LEU A 585 -22.35 13.97 13.56
CA LEU A 585 -23.39 13.99 12.52
C LEU A 585 -23.55 15.41 11.99
N ILE A 586 -23.50 15.58 10.67
CA ILE A 586 -23.73 16.84 9.98
C ILE A 586 -24.98 16.68 9.12
N LYS A 587 -25.96 17.56 9.30
CA LYS A 587 -27.14 17.64 8.42
C LYS A 587 -26.85 18.54 7.23
N GLY A 588 -27.30 18.14 6.05
CA GLY A 588 -27.25 18.93 4.83
C GLY A 588 -28.64 19.40 4.40
N LYS A 589 -28.69 20.18 3.31
CA LYS A 589 -29.92 20.76 2.74
C LYS A 589 -30.57 19.89 1.65
N GLY A 590 -29.98 18.76 1.31
CA GLY A 590 -30.50 17.83 0.32
C GLY A 590 -31.73 17.10 0.84
N LEU A 591 -32.63 16.75 -0.08
CA LEU A 591 -33.81 15.94 0.21
C LEU A 591 -33.76 14.63 -0.59
N PRO A 592 -34.21 13.49 -0.03
CA PRO A 592 -34.36 12.25 -0.78
C PRO A 592 -35.27 12.45 -2.00
N LEU A 593 -35.05 11.68 -3.07
CA LEU A 593 -35.99 11.63 -4.19
C LEU A 593 -37.36 11.14 -3.70
N LYS A 594 -38.40 11.95 -3.92
CA LYS A 594 -39.79 11.58 -3.60
C LYS A 594 -40.16 10.28 -4.31
N ASN A 595 -40.81 9.36 -3.58
CA ASN A 595 -41.20 8.04 -4.08
C ASN A 595 -40.05 7.19 -4.66
N GLY A 596 -38.81 7.37 -4.17
CA GLY A 596 -37.62 6.65 -4.62
C GLY A 596 -37.59 5.15 -4.26
N LYS A 597 -38.55 4.38 -4.77
CA LYS A 597 -38.63 2.92 -4.60
C LYS A 597 -37.65 2.21 -5.53
N ILE A 598 -36.90 1.24 -4.99
CA ILE A 598 -36.04 0.35 -5.77
C ILE A 598 -36.90 -0.78 -6.33
N THR A 599 -36.75 -1.08 -7.61
CA THR A 599 -37.45 -2.15 -8.32
C THR A 599 -36.58 -3.41 -8.43
N LEU A 600 -37.16 -4.52 -8.89
CA LEU A 600 -36.41 -5.78 -9.08
C LEU A 600 -35.36 -5.70 -10.22
N ASP A 601 -35.60 -4.81 -11.18
CA ASP A 601 -34.73 -4.57 -12.33
C ASP A 601 -33.59 -3.58 -12.06
N ASP A 602 -33.61 -2.92 -10.91
CA ASP A 602 -32.53 -2.03 -10.50
C ASP A 602 -31.31 -2.80 -9.99
N TRP A 603 -30.16 -2.12 -10.03
CA TRP A 603 -28.90 -2.56 -9.46
C TRP A 603 -28.44 -1.58 -8.37
N PRO A 604 -29.02 -1.64 -7.17
CA PRO A 604 -28.93 -0.56 -6.20
C PRO A 604 -27.61 -0.51 -5.43
N SER A 605 -26.81 -1.57 -5.40
CA SER A 605 -25.61 -1.65 -4.54
C SER A 605 -24.49 -2.47 -5.18
N TYR A 606 -23.30 -2.48 -4.56
CA TYR A 606 -22.21 -3.33 -5.00
C TYR A 606 -22.66 -4.80 -5.06
N ARG A 607 -22.47 -5.43 -6.21
CA ARG A 607 -22.93 -6.79 -6.51
C ARG A 607 -24.44 -7.02 -6.28
N LYS A 608 -25.22 -5.97 -6.56
CA LYS A 608 -26.68 -5.88 -6.57
C LYS A 608 -27.37 -5.94 -5.21
N ASP A 609 -27.16 -7.01 -4.46
CA ASP A 609 -28.01 -7.38 -3.32
C ASP A 609 -27.23 -7.64 -2.02
N ILE A 610 -27.97 -7.94 -0.96
CA ILE A 610 -27.41 -8.18 0.38
C ILE A 610 -26.44 -9.36 0.44
N LYS A 611 -26.57 -10.33 -0.47
CA LYS A 611 -25.70 -11.52 -0.57
C LYS A 611 -24.47 -11.25 -1.43
N ARG A 612 -24.42 -10.10 -2.11
CA ARG A 612 -23.42 -9.70 -3.08
C ARG A 612 -23.36 -10.68 -4.26
N SER A 613 -24.53 -11.05 -4.79
CA SER A 613 -24.69 -12.16 -5.74
C SER A 613 -24.10 -11.93 -7.14
N ASN A 614 -24.08 -10.70 -7.65
CA ASN A 614 -23.88 -10.39 -9.08
C ASN A 614 -24.92 -11.06 -10.01
N PHE A 615 -26.12 -11.35 -9.50
CA PHE A 615 -27.20 -11.99 -10.25
C PHE A 615 -28.43 -11.08 -10.34
N THR A 616 -29.06 -11.01 -11.51
CA THR A 616 -30.37 -10.38 -11.71
C THR A 616 -31.28 -11.22 -12.61
N SER A 617 -32.60 -11.06 -12.46
CA SER A 617 -33.61 -11.65 -13.35
C SER A 617 -33.94 -10.76 -14.56
N THR A 618 -33.36 -9.56 -14.64
CA THR A 618 -33.56 -8.64 -15.75
C THR A 618 -33.16 -9.29 -17.06
N LYS A 619 -34.03 -9.19 -18.06
CA LYS A 619 -33.75 -9.66 -19.43
C LYS A 619 -32.97 -8.61 -20.17
N LEU A 620 -31.90 -9.04 -20.82
CA LEU A 620 -31.11 -8.22 -21.73
C LEU A 620 -31.25 -8.74 -23.16
N PRO A 621 -30.97 -7.91 -24.18
CA PRO A 621 -30.97 -8.34 -25.57
C PRO A 621 -29.99 -9.50 -25.79
N LYS A 622 -30.37 -10.43 -26.69
CA LYS A 622 -29.54 -11.60 -27.05
C LYS A 622 -28.18 -11.17 -27.62
N GLU A 623 -28.17 -10.11 -28.43
CA GLU A 623 -26.97 -9.47 -28.94
C GLU A 623 -26.85 -8.05 -28.37
N LEU A 624 -25.69 -7.75 -27.81
CA LEU A 624 -25.40 -6.44 -27.23
C LEU A 624 -24.79 -5.51 -28.27
N LYS A 625 -25.30 -4.28 -28.32
CA LYS A 625 -24.68 -3.15 -29.03
C LYS A 625 -24.26 -2.07 -28.04
N LYS A 626 -23.13 -1.42 -28.29
CA LYS A 626 -22.69 -0.25 -27.51
C LYS A 626 -23.68 0.89 -27.73
N LEU A 627 -24.33 1.34 -26.67
CA LEU A 627 -25.26 2.48 -26.70
C LEU A 627 -24.49 3.80 -26.53
N TRP A 628 -23.67 3.87 -25.48
CA TRP A 628 -22.82 5.03 -25.21
C TRP A 628 -21.57 4.62 -24.42
N SER A 629 -20.57 5.50 -24.41
CA SER A 629 -19.34 5.36 -23.63
C SER A 629 -18.86 6.74 -23.20
N LEU A 630 -18.55 6.90 -21.91
CA LEU A 630 -18.06 8.16 -21.35
C LEU A 630 -16.77 7.95 -20.57
N LYS A 631 -15.72 8.69 -20.94
CA LYS A 631 -14.48 8.85 -20.17
C LYS A 631 -14.68 9.96 -19.15
N MET A 632 -14.61 9.64 -17.86
CA MET A 632 -14.86 10.62 -16.79
C MET A 632 -13.82 10.64 -15.67
N ALA A 633 -12.95 9.63 -15.62
CA ALA A 633 -11.90 9.55 -14.62
C ALA A 633 -10.54 9.25 -15.27
N ARG A 634 -9.47 9.58 -14.55
CA ARG A 634 -8.08 9.26 -14.93
C ARG A 634 -7.67 7.84 -14.54
N GLY A 635 -8.47 7.16 -13.71
CA GLY A 635 -8.14 5.85 -13.16
C GLY A 635 -9.38 4.99 -12.91
N PRO A 636 -9.24 3.87 -12.18
CA PRO A 636 -10.29 2.87 -12.09
C PRO A 636 -11.56 3.39 -11.43
N ILE A 637 -12.70 3.14 -12.07
CA ILE A 637 -14.04 3.44 -11.55
C ILE A 637 -14.61 2.18 -10.85
N ALA A 638 -15.31 2.36 -9.74
CA ALA A 638 -16.00 1.25 -9.07
C ALA A 638 -17.19 0.74 -9.90
N GLN A 639 -17.72 -0.46 -9.60
CA GLN A 639 -18.89 -1.01 -10.30
C GLN A 639 -20.03 0.02 -10.32
N ALA A 640 -20.66 0.19 -11.49
CA ALA A 640 -21.81 1.07 -11.61
C ALA A 640 -23.01 0.52 -10.83
N THR A 641 -23.82 1.43 -10.30
CA THR A 641 -25.11 1.13 -9.67
C THR A 641 -26.19 1.91 -10.39
N ASN A 642 -27.36 1.31 -10.55
CA ASN A 642 -28.37 1.79 -11.47
C ASN A 642 -29.73 1.71 -10.79
N ALA A 643 -30.37 2.85 -10.60
CA ALA A 643 -31.76 2.94 -10.18
C ALA A 643 -32.34 4.29 -10.58
N TYR A 644 -33.66 4.41 -10.57
CA TYR A 644 -34.34 5.69 -10.84
C TYR A 644 -34.02 6.27 -12.23
N GLY A 645 -33.76 5.44 -13.23
CA GLY A 645 -33.31 5.88 -14.57
C GLY A 645 -31.95 6.59 -14.60
N THR A 646 -31.11 6.34 -13.58
CA THR A 646 -29.83 7.01 -13.40
C THR A 646 -28.74 5.99 -13.07
N THR A 647 -27.56 6.17 -13.65
CA THR A 647 -26.36 5.38 -13.38
C THR A 647 -25.43 6.17 -12.46
N TYR A 648 -25.04 5.58 -11.34
CA TYR A 648 -24.17 6.18 -10.34
C TYR A 648 -22.84 5.45 -10.26
N VAL A 649 -21.75 6.20 -10.25
CA VAL A 649 -20.39 5.68 -10.22
C VAL A 649 -19.51 6.45 -9.25
N ALA A 650 -18.51 5.78 -8.69
CA ALA A 650 -17.50 6.40 -7.83
C ALA A 650 -16.15 6.52 -8.54
N ASP A 651 -15.65 7.74 -8.68
CA ASP A 651 -14.27 8.02 -9.07
C ASP A 651 -13.37 7.91 -7.84
N ARG A 652 -12.58 6.84 -7.82
CA ARG A 652 -11.71 6.47 -6.71
C ARG A 652 -10.56 7.44 -6.47
N LEU A 653 -10.11 8.20 -7.47
CA LEU A 653 -8.94 9.07 -7.33
C LEU A 653 -9.34 10.50 -7.00
N SER A 654 -10.45 10.99 -7.58
CA SER A 654 -10.89 12.38 -7.41
C SER A 654 -11.89 12.61 -6.28
N HIS A 655 -12.22 11.55 -5.52
CA HIS A 655 -13.12 11.60 -4.34
C HIS A 655 -14.58 11.91 -4.70
N LYS A 656 -15.03 11.50 -5.90
CA LYS A 656 -16.34 11.88 -6.44
C LYS A 656 -17.33 10.72 -6.56
N VAL A 657 -18.60 11.01 -6.30
CA VAL A 657 -19.73 10.27 -6.84
C VAL A 657 -20.30 11.06 -8.01
N ILE A 658 -20.57 10.39 -9.13
CA ILE A 658 -21.09 11.00 -10.35
C ILE A 658 -22.38 10.27 -10.72
N ALA A 659 -23.42 11.02 -11.05
CA ALA A 659 -24.66 10.50 -11.61
C ALA A 659 -24.74 10.81 -13.10
N LEU A 660 -25.15 9.81 -13.87
CA LEU A 660 -25.28 9.85 -15.32
C LEU A 660 -26.71 9.50 -15.70
N ASN A 661 -27.23 10.15 -16.72
CA ASN A 661 -28.43 9.68 -17.39
C ASN A 661 -28.17 8.28 -17.95
N SER A 662 -28.99 7.29 -17.59
CA SER A 662 -28.74 5.90 -17.99
C SER A 662 -28.90 5.67 -19.50
N LEU A 663 -29.70 6.48 -20.18
CA LEU A 663 -29.97 6.38 -21.62
C LEU A 663 -28.88 7.05 -22.47
N THR A 664 -28.39 8.21 -22.04
CA THR A 664 -27.48 9.05 -22.85
C THR A 664 -26.04 9.05 -22.36
N GLY A 665 -25.78 8.63 -21.12
CA GLY A 665 -24.47 8.73 -20.46
C GLY A 665 -24.09 10.15 -20.03
N GLN A 666 -24.96 11.15 -20.20
CA GLN A 666 -24.68 12.54 -19.81
C GLN A 666 -24.59 12.69 -18.29
N ILE A 667 -23.63 13.49 -17.82
CA ILE A 667 -23.47 13.79 -16.39
C ILE A 667 -24.64 14.67 -15.93
N LEU A 668 -25.39 14.20 -14.93
CA LEU A 668 -26.49 14.93 -14.30
C LEU A 668 -25.97 15.79 -13.14
N TRP A 669 -25.12 15.21 -12.30
CA TRP A 669 -24.48 15.89 -11.17
C TRP A 669 -23.22 15.16 -10.72
N SER A 670 -22.40 15.84 -9.93
CA SER A 670 -21.27 15.23 -9.21
C SER A 670 -21.19 15.75 -7.78
N PHE A 671 -20.78 14.89 -6.84
CA PHE A 671 -20.55 15.22 -5.43
C PHE A 671 -19.12 14.86 -5.05
N THR A 672 -18.40 15.78 -4.40
CA THR A 672 -17.02 15.56 -3.93
C THR A 672 -17.00 15.39 -2.40
N ALA A 673 -16.55 14.24 -1.93
CA ALA A 673 -16.36 13.96 -0.50
C ALA A 673 -14.98 14.45 -0.01
N ASP A 674 -14.76 14.50 1.31
CA ASP A 674 -13.47 14.93 1.89
C ASP A 674 -12.39 13.82 1.85
N GLY A 675 -12.57 12.80 1.01
CA GLY A 675 -11.65 11.70 0.88
C GLY A 675 -12.13 10.63 -0.09
N LYS A 676 -11.21 9.73 -0.42
CA LYS A 676 -11.39 8.66 -1.40
C LYS A 676 -12.64 7.80 -1.17
N ILE A 677 -13.41 7.61 -2.23
CA ILE A 677 -14.57 6.71 -2.28
C ILE A 677 -14.13 5.46 -3.03
N ALA A 678 -14.05 4.31 -2.34
CA ALA A 678 -13.42 3.10 -2.89
C ALA A 678 -14.42 2.10 -3.51
N SER A 679 -15.68 2.13 -3.08
CA SER A 679 -16.75 1.23 -3.47
C SER A 679 -17.82 1.94 -4.32
N SER A 680 -18.75 1.15 -4.83
CA SER A 680 -19.98 1.67 -5.42
C SER A 680 -20.80 2.46 -4.37
N PRO A 681 -21.66 3.38 -4.79
CA PRO A 681 -22.69 3.91 -3.92
C PRO A 681 -23.84 2.91 -3.76
N THR A 682 -24.63 3.04 -2.70
CA THR A 682 -25.84 2.25 -2.44
C THR A 682 -27.06 3.14 -2.54
N LEU A 683 -28.04 2.72 -3.34
CA LEU A 683 -29.27 3.46 -3.64
C LEU A 683 -30.42 2.90 -2.81
N TYR A 684 -31.10 3.77 -2.07
CA TYR A 684 -32.19 3.35 -1.19
C TYR A 684 -33.12 4.52 -0.84
N LYS A 685 -34.44 4.35 -1.00
CA LYS A 685 -35.47 5.36 -0.69
C LYS A 685 -35.13 6.77 -1.18
N GLY A 686 -34.57 6.89 -2.39
CA GLY A 686 -34.19 8.16 -3.00
C GLY A 686 -32.88 8.78 -2.49
N LEU A 687 -32.12 8.05 -1.69
CA LEU A 687 -30.78 8.39 -1.22
C LEU A 687 -29.72 7.65 -2.03
N CYS A 688 -28.54 8.28 -2.12
CA CYS A 688 -27.29 7.69 -2.57
C CYS A 688 -26.32 7.69 -1.38
N LEU A 689 -25.98 6.50 -0.90
CA LEU A 689 -25.29 6.23 0.36
C LEU A 689 -23.91 5.65 0.08
N PHE A 690 -22.86 6.14 0.74
CA PHE A 690 -21.52 5.59 0.53
C PHE A 690 -20.58 5.86 1.70
N GLY A 691 -19.58 4.98 1.84
CA GLY A 691 -18.46 5.16 2.74
C GLY A 691 -17.30 5.89 2.07
N SER A 692 -16.59 6.72 2.84
CA SER A 692 -15.33 7.32 2.41
C SER A 692 -14.17 6.87 3.30
N ARG A 693 -13.00 6.77 2.69
CA ARG A 693 -11.75 6.43 3.36
C ARG A 693 -11.24 7.52 4.30
N ASN A 694 -11.89 8.68 4.36
CA ASN A 694 -11.70 9.67 5.43
C ASN A 694 -12.40 9.29 6.76
N GLY A 695 -13.11 8.16 6.81
CA GLY A 695 -13.77 7.67 8.03
C GLY A 695 -15.21 8.14 8.20
N TRP A 696 -15.82 8.65 7.14
CA TRP A 696 -17.22 9.12 7.11
C TRP A 696 -18.11 8.20 6.29
N VAL A 697 -19.40 8.19 6.65
CA VAL A 697 -20.51 7.69 5.83
C VAL A 697 -21.31 8.90 5.38
N TYR A 698 -21.72 8.93 4.12
CA TYR A 698 -22.48 10.02 3.52
C TYR A 698 -23.82 9.50 3.00
N ALA A 699 -24.83 10.36 3.09
CA ALA A 699 -26.07 10.27 2.35
C ALA A 699 -26.29 11.55 1.55
N ILE A 700 -26.46 11.39 0.25
CA ILE A 700 -26.79 12.49 -0.66
C ILE A 700 -28.09 12.19 -1.40
N SER A 701 -28.76 13.21 -1.90
CA SER A 701 -29.95 13.06 -2.73
C SER A 701 -29.59 12.32 -4.02
N ALA A 702 -30.28 11.22 -4.33
CA ALA A 702 -30.08 10.52 -5.60
C ALA A 702 -30.44 11.43 -6.81
N LYS A 703 -31.43 12.32 -6.65
CA LYS A 703 -31.86 13.24 -7.71
C LYS A 703 -30.86 14.36 -7.97
N SER A 704 -30.36 15.01 -6.92
CA SER A 704 -29.64 16.28 -7.05
C SER A 704 -28.18 16.26 -6.61
N GLY A 705 -27.70 15.15 -6.04
CA GLY A 705 -26.34 15.04 -5.47
C GLY A 705 -26.09 15.89 -4.22
N LYS A 706 -27.10 16.59 -3.70
CA LYS A 706 -26.94 17.47 -2.52
C LYS A 706 -26.85 16.63 -1.25
N LEU A 707 -25.96 17.02 -0.34
CA LEU A 707 -25.78 16.37 0.97
C LEU A 707 -27.08 16.38 1.78
N VAL A 708 -27.53 15.21 2.22
CA VAL A 708 -28.65 15.03 3.17
C VAL A 708 -28.09 14.94 4.58
N TRP A 709 -27.12 14.05 4.80
CA TRP A 709 -26.37 13.98 6.04
C TRP A 709 -25.00 13.32 5.82
N SER A 710 -24.05 13.57 6.74
CA SER A 710 -22.82 12.81 6.85
C SER A 710 -22.50 12.49 8.31
N LEU A 711 -21.99 11.29 8.57
CA LEU A 711 -21.63 10.82 9.91
C LEU A 711 -20.19 10.36 9.93
N ARG A 712 -19.40 10.89 10.87
CA ARG A 712 -18.08 10.34 11.17
C ARG A 712 -18.25 9.09 12.03
N VAL A 713 -17.95 7.94 11.43
CA VAL A 713 -18.02 6.62 12.11
C VAL A 713 -16.65 6.17 12.63
N ALA A 714 -15.58 6.79 12.15
CA ALA A 714 -14.24 6.63 12.70
C ALA A 714 -14.12 7.33 14.07
N PRO A 715 -13.46 6.70 15.07
CA PRO A 715 -13.44 7.18 16.45
C PRO A 715 -12.73 8.51 16.63
N ASN A 716 -11.76 8.82 15.77
CA ASN A 716 -10.90 9.99 15.85
C ASN A 716 -10.42 10.45 14.48
N GLU A 717 -10.18 11.76 14.35
CA GLU A 717 -9.60 12.36 13.16
C GLU A 717 -8.08 12.19 13.18
N LYS A 718 -7.62 11.11 12.55
CA LYS A 718 -6.21 10.72 12.47
C LYS A 718 -5.94 10.15 11.09
N TYR A 719 -5.07 10.80 10.33
CA TYR A 719 -4.77 10.51 8.94
C TYR A 719 -3.37 9.92 8.76
N ILE A 720 -3.28 8.90 7.92
CA ILE A 720 -2.05 8.22 7.52
C ILE A 720 -1.88 8.28 6.00
N ALA A 721 -0.66 8.05 5.53
CA ALA A 721 -0.41 7.79 4.12
C ALA A 721 -0.82 6.36 3.75
N SER A 722 -1.61 6.23 2.70
CA SER A 722 -2.13 4.94 2.22
C SER A 722 -2.16 4.94 0.70
N PHE A 723 -1.24 4.20 0.09
CA PHE A 723 -1.13 4.00 -1.36
C PHE A 723 -1.12 5.30 -2.18
N GLY A 724 -0.33 6.28 -1.75
CA GLY A 724 -0.13 7.55 -2.45
C GLY A 724 -1.19 8.62 -2.15
N GLN A 725 -2.15 8.34 -1.26
CA GLN A 725 -3.12 9.32 -0.76
C GLN A 725 -3.07 9.43 0.77
N ILE A 726 -3.80 10.39 1.32
CA ILE A 726 -4.03 10.56 2.75
C ILE A 726 -5.41 9.98 3.08
N GLU A 727 -5.47 9.06 4.04
CA GLU A 727 -6.70 8.36 4.45
C GLU A 727 -6.82 8.36 5.98
N SER A 728 -8.04 8.17 6.50
CA SER A 728 -8.26 7.88 7.92
C SER A 728 -7.51 6.63 8.35
N THR A 729 -7.08 6.62 9.62
CA THR A 729 -6.60 5.43 10.32
C THR A 729 -7.71 4.38 10.43
N TRP A 730 -8.97 4.83 10.46
CA TRP A 730 -10.17 3.99 10.37
C TRP A 730 -10.99 4.33 9.12
N PRO A 731 -10.56 3.88 7.93
CA PRO A 731 -11.27 4.16 6.68
C PRO A 731 -12.54 3.33 6.61
N VAL A 732 -13.62 3.87 6.04
CA VAL A 732 -14.73 3.05 5.55
C VAL A 732 -14.29 2.49 4.19
N MET A 733 -13.67 1.30 4.21
CA MET A 733 -13.01 0.75 3.01
C MET A 733 -14.00 0.21 1.97
N GLY A 734 -15.21 -0.13 2.40
CA GLY A 734 -16.15 -0.93 1.64
C GLY A 734 -17.53 -0.34 1.43
N ASP A 735 -18.31 -1.09 0.65
CA ASP A 735 -19.67 -0.75 0.29
C ASP A 735 -20.57 -0.74 1.52
N ILE A 736 -21.56 0.14 1.49
CA ILE A 736 -22.61 0.22 2.48
C ILE A 736 -23.62 -0.91 2.22
N LEU A 737 -24.13 -1.55 3.26
CA LEU A 737 -25.17 -2.58 3.11
C LEU A 737 -26.50 -2.04 3.62
N ILE A 738 -27.57 -2.21 2.86
CA ILE A 738 -28.93 -1.94 3.33
C ILE A 738 -29.69 -3.25 3.49
N GLN A 739 -30.25 -3.48 4.68
CA GLN A 739 -31.11 -4.63 4.99
C GLN A 739 -32.08 -4.25 6.09
N ASN A 740 -33.36 -4.61 5.93
CA ASN A 740 -34.43 -4.36 6.90
C ASN A 740 -34.45 -2.89 7.37
N ASP A 741 -34.40 -1.97 6.40
CA ASP A 741 -34.41 -0.52 6.61
C ASP A 741 -33.26 0.02 7.48
N LYS A 742 -32.15 -0.73 7.55
CA LYS A 742 -30.93 -0.34 8.27
C LYS A 742 -29.73 -0.31 7.36
N LEU A 743 -28.86 0.65 7.63
CA LEU A 743 -27.57 0.85 6.96
C LEU A 743 -26.45 0.27 7.81
N TYR A 744 -25.66 -0.65 7.26
CA TYR A 744 -24.50 -1.22 7.95
C TYR A 744 -23.17 -0.76 7.35
N PHE A 745 -22.18 -0.51 8.21
CA PHE A 745 -20.85 -0.04 7.82
C PHE A 745 -19.74 -0.81 8.54
N CYS A 746 -18.52 -0.72 8.00
CA CYS A 746 -17.28 -1.17 8.64
C CYS A 746 -16.18 -0.12 8.44
N ALA A 747 -15.58 0.37 9.53
CA ALA A 747 -14.56 1.41 9.54
C ALA A 747 -13.28 0.95 10.26
N GLY A 748 -12.16 0.82 9.55
CA GLY A 748 -10.92 0.32 10.13
C GLY A 748 -10.09 -0.53 9.18
N ARG A 749 -9.00 -1.09 9.70
CA ARG A 749 -8.12 -2.01 8.96
C ARG A 749 -8.02 -3.35 9.67
N VAL A 750 -7.37 -3.42 10.82
CA VAL A 750 -7.13 -4.70 11.54
C VAL A 750 -7.40 -4.49 13.03
N GLY A 751 -8.08 -5.46 13.67
CA GLY A 751 -8.54 -5.36 15.06
C GLY A 751 -7.43 -5.34 16.11
N SER A 752 -6.20 -5.72 15.75
CA SER A 752 -5.04 -5.74 16.65
C SER A 752 -4.17 -4.49 16.58
N MET A 753 -4.53 -3.54 15.72
CA MET A 753 -3.80 -2.29 15.49
C MET A 753 -4.73 -1.11 15.68
N ASP A 754 -4.18 0.07 15.98
CA ASP A 754 -4.93 1.34 16.03
C ASP A 754 -6.20 1.28 16.92
N GLY A 755 -6.17 0.51 18.01
CA GLY A 755 -7.31 0.39 18.93
C GLY A 755 -8.53 -0.41 18.41
N GLY A 756 -8.43 -1.04 17.25
CA GLY A 756 -9.49 -1.88 16.66
C GLY A 756 -10.15 -1.29 15.42
N PHE A 757 -11.19 -1.97 14.91
CA PHE A 757 -12.07 -1.44 13.86
C PHE A 757 -13.53 -1.41 14.33
N TYR A 758 -14.36 -0.61 13.67
CA TYR A 758 -15.72 -0.32 14.10
C TYR A 758 -16.73 -0.86 13.10
N VAL A 759 -17.78 -1.49 13.62
CA VAL A 759 -18.92 -1.99 12.86
C VAL A 759 -20.18 -1.41 13.47
N GLY A 760 -21.14 -0.98 12.66
CA GLY A 760 -22.36 -0.41 13.19
C GLY A 760 -23.53 -0.45 12.23
N ALA A 761 -24.70 -0.12 12.78
CA ALA A 761 -25.94 0.08 12.05
C ALA A 761 -26.47 1.50 12.27
N LEU A 762 -26.98 2.12 11.22
CA LEU A 762 -27.58 3.45 11.20
C LEU A 762 -28.98 3.41 10.61
N ILE A 763 -29.80 4.41 10.94
CA ILE A 763 -31.03 4.74 10.21
C ILE A 763 -30.64 5.46 8.91
N PRO A 764 -30.93 4.90 7.71
CA PRO A 764 -30.49 5.46 6.43
C PRO A 764 -30.92 6.91 6.18
N GLU A 765 -32.11 7.30 6.63
CA GLU A 765 -32.71 8.61 6.35
C GLU A 765 -32.11 9.72 7.22
N THR A 766 -31.63 9.39 8.42
CA THR A 766 -31.20 10.37 9.43
C THR A 766 -29.72 10.28 9.78
N GLY A 767 -29.06 9.16 9.50
CA GLY A 767 -27.70 8.87 9.94
C GLY A 767 -27.60 8.59 11.44
N LYS A 768 -28.74 8.48 12.17
CA LYS A 768 -28.74 8.17 13.60
C LYS A 768 -28.21 6.75 13.82
N ILE A 769 -27.31 6.59 14.78
CA ILE A 769 -26.74 5.29 15.13
C ILE A 769 -27.79 4.47 15.89
N ILE A 770 -27.96 3.22 15.46
CA ILE A 770 -28.76 2.21 16.15
C ILE A 770 -27.85 1.45 17.13
N TRP A 771 -26.73 0.94 16.64
CA TRP A 771 -25.68 0.30 17.44
C TRP A 771 -24.31 0.43 16.78
N GLN A 772 -23.25 0.36 17.58
CA GLN A 772 -21.87 0.36 17.11
C GLN A 772 -21.00 -0.49 18.04
N GLN A 773 -20.09 -1.29 17.45
CA GLN A 773 -19.19 -2.20 18.14
C GLN A 773 -17.74 -1.92 17.76
N ASN A 774 -16.82 -1.99 18.74
CA ASN A 774 -15.38 -1.96 18.51
C ASN A 774 -14.83 -3.39 18.52
N ILE A 775 -14.32 -3.82 17.38
CA ILE A 775 -13.76 -5.15 17.17
C ILE A 775 -12.25 -5.12 17.36
N LYS A 776 -11.81 -5.82 18.41
CA LYS A 776 -10.41 -6.00 18.77
C LYS A 776 -9.95 -7.44 18.50
N GLY A 777 -8.64 -7.61 18.38
CA GLY A 777 -8.02 -8.93 18.17
C GLY A 777 -7.70 -9.21 16.70
N LEU A 778 -7.45 -10.47 16.36
CA LEU A 778 -6.89 -10.86 15.07
C LEU A 778 -7.98 -11.03 13.99
N PHE A 779 -8.65 -9.92 13.67
CA PHE A 779 -9.69 -9.81 12.64
C PHE A 779 -9.35 -8.64 11.69
N ILE A 780 -9.85 -8.68 10.46
CA ILE A 780 -9.65 -7.62 9.46
C ILE A 780 -11.00 -7.03 9.08
N ALA A 781 -11.04 -5.71 8.90
CA ALA A 781 -12.20 -5.01 8.40
C ALA A 781 -12.55 -5.47 6.97
N ASP A 782 -13.83 -5.53 6.65
CA ASP A 782 -14.29 -6.04 5.35
C ASP A 782 -15.63 -5.42 4.93
N ILE A 783 -16.14 -5.76 3.74
CA ILE A 783 -17.51 -5.39 3.37
C ILE A 783 -18.55 -6.08 4.27
N PRO A 784 -19.65 -5.39 4.61
CA PRO A 784 -20.83 -6.03 5.18
C PRO A 784 -21.61 -6.84 4.14
N ILE A 785 -22.08 -8.02 4.56
CA ILE A 785 -22.91 -8.95 3.78
C ILE A 785 -24.07 -9.40 4.66
N GLY A 786 -25.27 -9.53 4.11
CA GLY A 786 -26.48 -9.88 4.84
C GLY A 786 -27.09 -11.22 4.41
N ASP A 787 -27.86 -11.84 5.30
CA ASP A 787 -28.67 -13.03 5.01
C ASP A 787 -30.19 -12.78 5.14
N GLY A 788 -30.60 -11.53 5.33
CA GLY A 788 -31.99 -11.12 5.60
C GLY A 788 -32.30 -10.93 7.09
N LYS A 789 -31.44 -11.41 7.99
CA LYS A 789 -31.60 -11.24 9.45
C LYS A 789 -30.36 -10.62 10.08
N ASP A 790 -29.22 -11.24 9.86
CA ASP A 790 -27.93 -10.92 10.48
C ASP A 790 -26.96 -10.36 9.43
N VAL A 791 -25.86 -9.77 9.92
CA VAL A 791 -24.82 -9.17 9.07
C VAL A 791 -23.46 -9.81 9.35
N PHE A 792 -22.67 -10.02 8.30
CA PHE A 792 -21.39 -10.72 8.34
C PHE A 792 -20.27 -9.81 7.87
N ILE A 793 -19.21 -9.75 8.68
CA ILE A 793 -18.00 -8.98 8.36
C ILE A 793 -16.78 -9.81 8.72
N CYS A 794 -15.98 -10.15 7.71
CA CYS A 794 -14.83 -11.04 7.84
C CYS A 794 -15.13 -12.31 8.68
N GLY A 795 -16.25 -12.98 8.40
CA GLY A 795 -16.69 -14.20 9.09
C GLY A 795 -17.12 -14.04 10.55
N ILE A 796 -17.23 -12.81 11.06
CA ILE A 796 -17.91 -12.50 12.33
C ILE A 796 -19.38 -12.29 12.01
N LYS A 797 -20.27 -12.93 12.76
CA LYS A 797 -21.71 -12.75 12.67
C LYS A 797 -22.15 -11.67 13.65
N PHE A 798 -22.87 -10.66 13.19
CA PHE A 798 -23.49 -9.61 13.98
C PHE A 798 -25.01 -9.75 13.91
N ASN A 799 -25.66 -9.71 15.07
CA ASN A 799 -27.11 -9.60 15.13
C ASN A 799 -27.54 -8.25 14.55
N GLY A 800 -28.44 -8.26 13.57
CA GLY A 800 -28.88 -7.04 12.87
C GLY A 800 -29.61 -6.04 13.78
N GLU A 801 -30.25 -6.50 14.85
CA GLU A 801 -31.02 -5.66 15.77
C GLU A 801 -30.14 -4.93 16.79
N ASN A 802 -29.23 -5.65 17.46
CA ASN A 802 -28.50 -5.11 18.62
C ASN A 802 -26.97 -5.12 18.47
N GLY A 803 -26.45 -5.65 17.36
CA GLY A 803 -25.00 -5.71 17.10
C GLY A 803 -24.23 -6.70 17.97
N LYS A 804 -24.89 -7.48 18.84
CA LYS A 804 -24.22 -8.60 19.55
C LYS A 804 -23.61 -9.53 18.52
N TYR A 805 -22.37 -9.95 18.74
CA TYR A 805 -21.61 -10.69 17.75
C TYR A 805 -21.08 -12.02 18.27
N ASP A 806 -20.95 -12.97 17.34
CA ASP A 806 -20.39 -14.29 17.57
C ASP A 806 -19.14 -14.47 16.70
N ASN A 807 -18.04 -14.82 17.35
CA ASN A 807 -16.74 -15.03 16.73
C ASN A 807 -16.54 -16.46 16.18
N ARG A 808 -17.50 -17.38 16.39
CA ARG A 808 -17.47 -18.73 15.84
C ARG A 808 -17.41 -18.70 14.31
N LYS A 809 -16.80 -19.74 13.72
CA LYS A 809 -16.61 -19.83 12.27
C LYS A 809 -17.97 -19.92 11.58
N PHE A 810 -18.38 -18.82 10.95
CA PHE A 810 -19.59 -18.77 10.15
C PHE A 810 -19.27 -18.60 8.67
N SER A 811 -19.98 -19.32 7.82
CA SER A 811 -20.02 -19.09 6.38
C SER A 811 -21.32 -19.76 5.91
N PRO A 812 -22.40 -19.03 5.64
CA PRO A 812 -23.61 -19.66 5.15
C PRO A 812 -23.42 -20.02 3.67
N ARG A 813 -24.18 -21.01 3.19
CA ARG A 813 -24.23 -21.29 1.74
C ARG A 813 -24.98 -20.15 1.05
N GLY A 814 -24.54 -19.78 -0.15
CA GLY A 814 -25.24 -18.81 -1.00
C GLY A 814 -24.99 -17.33 -0.66
N ILE A 815 -23.96 -17.00 0.13
CA ILE A 815 -23.47 -15.63 0.28
C ILE A 815 -22.01 -15.52 -0.13
N LEU A 816 -21.58 -14.34 -0.57
CA LEU A 816 -20.19 -14.09 -0.88
C LEU A 816 -19.30 -14.27 0.36
N SER A 817 -18.23 -15.05 0.22
CA SER A 817 -17.24 -15.24 1.26
C SER A 817 -15.86 -15.48 0.65
N CYS A 818 -14.80 -15.27 1.43
CA CYS A 818 -13.46 -15.70 1.03
C CYS A 818 -13.13 -17.04 1.70
N ARG A 819 -12.86 -18.09 0.89
CA ARG A 819 -12.48 -19.42 1.36
C ARG A 819 -11.00 -19.66 1.12
N TYR A 820 -10.36 -20.34 2.08
CA TYR A 820 -9.05 -20.93 1.92
C TYR A 820 -9.11 -22.45 2.03
N ASN A 821 -8.37 -23.16 1.17
CA ASN A 821 -8.20 -24.60 1.27
C ASN A 821 -7.46 -24.91 2.59
N LYS A 822 -8.11 -25.67 3.48
CA LYS A 822 -7.54 -26.24 4.72
C LYS A 822 -7.29 -25.28 5.90
N GLY A 823 -8.33 -24.59 6.39
CA GLY A 823 -8.41 -24.20 7.81
C GLY A 823 -7.51 -23.05 8.31
N VAL A 824 -6.76 -22.38 7.44
CA VAL A 824 -5.80 -21.33 7.85
C VAL A 824 -6.27 -19.92 7.41
N GLY A 825 -6.68 -19.08 8.37
CA GLY A 825 -6.86 -17.62 8.24
C GLY A 825 -8.13 -17.11 7.51
N ARG A 826 -8.71 -16.00 8.00
CA ARG A 826 -9.74 -15.23 7.27
C ARG A 826 -9.03 -14.16 6.42
N VAL A 827 -9.41 -14.02 5.16
CA VAL A 827 -8.92 -12.94 4.27
C VAL A 827 -10.10 -12.05 3.97
N SER A 828 -9.90 -10.72 4.07
CA SER A 828 -10.93 -9.76 3.64
C SER A 828 -11.20 -9.91 2.14
N ILE A 829 -12.46 -9.80 1.74
CA ILE A 829 -12.87 -9.74 0.33
C ILE A 829 -12.17 -8.58 -0.37
N TRP A 830 -12.10 -7.40 0.24
CA TRP A 830 -11.36 -6.26 -0.33
C TRP A 830 -9.88 -6.54 -0.55
N ASP A 831 -9.23 -7.19 0.41
CA ASP A 831 -7.83 -7.57 0.25
C ASP A 831 -7.65 -8.61 -0.85
N ALA A 832 -8.58 -9.56 -0.97
CA ALA A 832 -8.59 -10.53 -2.06
C ALA A 832 -8.67 -9.81 -3.42
N ILE A 833 -9.60 -8.87 -3.57
CA ILE A 833 -9.80 -8.04 -4.76
C ILE A 833 -8.56 -7.17 -5.06
N ALA A 834 -8.03 -6.48 -4.04
CA ALA A 834 -6.87 -5.60 -4.17
C ALA A 834 -5.58 -6.34 -4.52
N SER A 835 -5.52 -7.66 -4.25
CA SER A 835 -4.36 -8.52 -4.50
C SER A 835 -4.40 -9.23 -5.87
N TRP A 836 -5.40 -8.95 -6.69
CA TRP A 836 -5.76 -9.72 -7.89
C TRP A 836 -4.81 -9.57 -9.11
N ASN A 837 -3.58 -9.07 -8.90
CA ASN A 837 -2.60 -8.94 -9.99
C ASN A 837 -2.15 -10.34 -10.51
N PRO A 838 -2.07 -10.61 -11.84
CA PRO A 838 -2.32 -11.94 -12.39
C PRO A 838 -1.24 -13.03 -12.25
N ILE A 839 0.00 -12.77 -11.85
CA ILE A 839 1.10 -13.69 -12.25
C ILE A 839 1.70 -14.55 -11.13
N ILE A 840 1.46 -14.24 -9.85
CA ILE A 840 2.56 -14.42 -8.88
C ILE A 840 2.33 -15.48 -7.78
N SER A 841 1.20 -16.20 -7.74
CA SER A 841 1.01 -17.23 -6.71
C SER A 841 0.09 -18.37 -7.18
N ALA A 842 0.69 -19.40 -7.79
CA ALA A 842 -0.02 -20.57 -8.27
C ALA A 842 -0.51 -21.55 -7.16
N LYS A 843 -0.28 -21.28 -5.87
CA LYS A 843 -0.54 -22.29 -4.81
C LYS A 843 -1.32 -21.84 -3.58
N HIS A 844 -1.44 -20.55 -3.26
CA HIS A 844 -1.96 -20.13 -1.94
C HIS A 844 -2.72 -18.78 -1.95
N ARG A 845 -3.75 -18.62 -2.78
CA ARG A 845 -4.68 -17.47 -2.68
C ARG A 845 -5.97 -17.86 -1.94
N GLY A 846 -6.57 -16.88 -1.27
CA GLY A 846 -7.99 -16.97 -0.93
C GLY A 846 -8.80 -16.88 -2.21
N HIS A 847 -9.86 -17.68 -2.29
CA HIS A 847 -10.80 -17.66 -3.40
C HIS A 847 -12.14 -17.14 -2.91
N LEU A 848 -12.86 -16.43 -3.76
CA LEU A 848 -14.26 -16.13 -3.50
C LEU A 848 -15.08 -17.43 -3.59
N SER A 849 -16.07 -17.56 -2.72
CA SER A 849 -16.93 -18.74 -2.67
C SER A 849 -18.29 -18.41 -2.05
N ASP A 850 -19.31 -19.12 -2.50
CA ASP A 850 -20.64 -19.20 -1.89
C ASP A 850 -20.90 -20.58 -1.24
N ARG A 851 -19.82 -21.37 -1.08
CA ARG A 851 -19.79 -22.80 -0.72
C ARG A 851 -20.32 -23.78 -1.77
N ARG A 852 -20.93 -23.33 -2.88
CA ARG A 852 -21.22 -24.18 -4.06
C ARG A 852 -20.04 -24.17 -5.01
N VAL A 853 -19.54 -22.98 -5.31
CA VAL A 853 -18.42 -22.75 -6.23
C VAL A 853 -17.28 -21.97 -5.55
N VAL A 854 -16.07 -22.06 -6.11
CA VAL A 854 -14.87 -21.38 -5.62
C VAL A 854 -14.07 -20.85 -6.81
N GLY A 855 -13.75 -19.55 -6.82
CA GLY A 855 -13.03 -18.91 -7.92
C GLY A 855 -12.30 -17.62 -7.53
N GLU A 856 -11.60 -17.03 -8.50
CA GLU A 856 -11.04 -15.68 -8.40
C GLU A 856 -12.10 -14.59 -8.58
N ASN A 857 -13.19 -14.90 -9.28
CA ASN A 857 -14.44 -14.14 -9.32
C ASN A 857 -15.61 -15.12 -9.40
N ILE A 858 -16.80 -14.76 -8.89
CA ILE A 858 -17.98 -15.62 -8.84
C ILE A 858 -19.27 -14.86 -9.15
N VAL A 859 -20.31 -15.58 -9.55
CA VAL A 859 -21.73 -15.18 -9.50
C VAL A 859 -22.49 -16.21 -8.69
N ILE A 860 -23.43 -15.74 -7.86
CA ILE A 860 -24.27 -16.57 -7.00
C ILE A 860 -25.68 -16.54 -7.57
N GLY A 861 -26.02 -17.48 -8.45
CA GLY A 861 -27.39 -17.62 -8.95
C GLY A 861 -28.28 -18.37 -7.97
N LYS A 862 -29.58 -18.47 -8.29
CA LYS A 862 -30.57 -19.19 -7.48
C LYS A 862 -30.19 -20.66 -7.29
N ASP A 863 -30.06 -21.37 -8.40
CA ASP A 863 -29.79 -22.83 -8.43
C ASP A 863 -28.41 -23.19 -8.99
N THR A 864 -27.79 -22.27 -9.75
CA THR A 864 -26.47 -22.46 -10.36
C THR A 864 -25.59 -21.26 -10.03
N SER A 865 -24.35 -21.51 -9.61
CA SER A 865 -23.34 -20.49 -9.34
C SER A 865 -22.17 -20.65 -10.32
N PHE A 866 -21.62 -19.53 -10.77
CA PHE A 866 -20.53 -19.48 -11.75
C PHE A 866 -19.26 -18.96 -11.11
N ALA A 867 -18.11 -19.42 -11.58
CA ALA A 867 -16.82 -18.93 -11.12
C ALA A 867 -15.77 -18.91 -12.23
N ILE A 868 -14.93 -17.87 -12.17
CA ILE A 868 -13.68 -17.81 -12.91
C ILE A 868 -12.61 -18.48 -12.05
N LYS A 869 -12.01 -19.55 -12.52
CA LYS A 869 -11.01 -20.31 -11.75
C LYS A 869 -9.72 -20.44 -12.53
N ARG A 870 -8.61 -20.27 -11.83
CA ARG A 870 -7.28 -20.57 -12.37
C ARG A 870 -6.98 -22.06 -12.22
N ILE A 871 -6.56 -22.67 -13.32
CA ILE A 871 -6.14 -24.06 -13.39
C ILE A 871 -4.82 -24.20 -12.60
N SER A 872 -4.90 -24.88 -11.46
CA SER A 872 -3.80 -25.03 -10.52
C SER A 872 -3.83 -26.41 -9.84
N TRP A 873 -2.71 -26.80 -9.23
CA TRP A 873 -2.62 -28.05 -8.48
C TRP A 873 -3.59 -28.03 -7.29
N PRO A 874 -4.41 -29.07 -7.03
CA PRO A 874 -4.29 -30.46 -7.51
C PRO A 874 -5.22 -30.83 -8.68
N MET A 875 -5.75 -29.87 -9.46
CA MET A 875 -6.60 -30.20 -10.61
C MET A 875 -5.79 -31.07 -11.60
N LYS A 876 -6.18 -32.34 -11.77
CA LYS A 876 -5.55 -33.30 -12.70
C LYS A 876 -5.72 -32.80 -14.15
N VAL A 877 -4.84 -31.92 -14.61
CA VAL A 877 -4.82 -31.35 -15.96
C VAL A 877 -3.40 -31.42 -16.55
N PRO A 878 -3.24 -31.41 -17.89
CA PRO A 878 -1.94 -31.36 -18.54
C PRO A 878 -1.11 -30.17 -18.04
N ARG A 879 0.20 -30.37 -17.88
CA ARG A 879 1.09 -29.35 -17.30
C ARG A 879 1.10 -28.03 -18.09
N LYS A 880 0.89 -28.11 -19.41
CA LYS A 880 0.76 -26.96 -20.31
C LYS A 880 -0.39 -26.02 -19.94
N ASP A 881 -1.43 -26.53 -19.29
CA ASP A 881 -2.61 -25.76 -18.89
C ASP A 881 -2.52 -25.18 -17.48
N TYR A 882 -1.48 -25.50 -16.69
CA TYR A 882 -1.29 -24.85 -15.39
C TYR A 882 -1.10 -23.34 -15.56
N GLY A 883 -1.85 -22.58 -14.77
CA GLY A 883 -1.86 -21.12 -14.78
C GLY A 883 -2.93 -20.50 -15.67
N ARG A 884 -3.51 -21.26 -16.61
CA ARG A 884 -4.61 -20.81 -17.48
C ARG A 884 -5.92 -20.64 -16.70
N TYR A 885 -6.90 -19.98 -17.32
CA TYR A 885 -8.20 -19.73 -16.71
C TYR A 885 -9.31 -20.56 -17.34
N MET A 886 -10.36 -20.79 -16.55
CA MET A 886 -11.57 -21.46 -16.96
C MET A 886 -12.80 -20.84 -16.30
N ILE A 887 -13.93 -20.89 -16.99
CA ILE A 887 -15.26 -20.65 -16.42
C ILE A 887 -15.81 -22.01 -15.97
N TYR A 888 -16.47 -22.03 -14.82
CA TYR A 888 -17.06 -23.23 -14.26
C TYR A 888 -18.39 -22.93 -13.57
N ALA A 889 -19.38 -23.78 -13.81
CA ALA A 889 -20.70 -23.73 -13.20
C ALA A 889 -20.87 -24.89 -12.20
N SER A 890 -21.59 -24.63 -11.10
CA SER A 890 -21.93 -25.64 -10.10
C SER A 890 -23.33 -25.39 -9.54
N GLY A 891 -24.09 -26.46 -9.30
CA GLY A 891 -25.48 -26.38 -8.87
C GLY A 891 -26.37 -27.28 -9.73
N LYS A 892 -27.54 -26.79 -10.13
CA LYS A 892 -28.47 -27.47 -11.04
C LYS A 892 -27.84 -27.73 -12.40
N ASN A 893 -27.21 -26.72 -12.99
CA ASN A 893 -26.48 -26.87 -14.25
C ASN A 893 -25.02 -27.23 -13.94
N LYS A 894 -24.55 -28.33 -14.51
CA LYS A 894 -23.15 -28.78 -14.43
C LYS A 894 -22.63 -28.98 -15.85
N TRP A 895 -22.03 -27.94 -16.41
CA TRP A 895 -21.24 -28.08 -17.63
C TRP A 895 -19.75 -27.84 -17.34
N GLU A 896 -18.92 -28.56 -18.08
CA GLU A 896 -17.49 -28.67 -17.86
C GLU A 896 -16.71 -27.39 -18.24
N LYS A 897 -15.45 -27.40 -17.81
CA LYS A 897 -14.48 -26.31 -17.76
C LYS A 897 -14.27 -25.65 -19.13
N MET A 898 -14.95 -24.53 -19.42
CA MET A 898 -14.61 -23.71 -20.59
C MET A 898 -13.26 -23.04 -20.36
N LYS A 899 -12.20 -23.58 -20.94
CA LYS A 899 -10.88 -22.93 -20.97
C LYS A 899 -10.98 -21.64 -21.76
N THR A 900 -10.32 -20.60 -21.28
CA THR A 900 -10.38 -19.28 -21.91
C THR A 900 -8.99 -18.67 -22.05
N PRO A 901 -8.70 -17.96 -23.16
CA PRO A 901 -7.50 -17.12 -23.30
C PRO A 901 -7.59 -15.83 -22.49
N MET A 902 -8.74 -15.58 -21.82
CA MET A 902 -9.02 -14.37 -21.07
C MET A 902 -8.94 -14.64 -19.56
N GLN A 903 -8.38 -13.69 -18.84
CA GLN A 903 -8.59 -13.56 -17.41
C GLN A 903 -9.79 -12.62 -17.17
N PHE A 904 -10.97 -13.19 -16.93
CA PHE A 904 -12.17 -12.43 -16.60
C PHE A 904 -12.11 -11.82 -15.19
N ASN A 905 -12.09 -10.48 -15.12
CA ASN A 905 -12.10 -9.69 -13.89
C ASN A 905 -13.49 -9.41 -13.38
N SER A 906 -14.48 -9.51 -14.25
CA SER A 906 -15.82 -9.04 -14.01
C SER A 906 -16.81 -10.03 -14.62
N ILE A 907 -17.82 -10.39 -13.84
CA ILE A 907 -18.81 -11.37 -14.22
C ILE A 907 -20.16 -11.01 -13.59
N VAL A 908 -21.22 -11.04 -14.40
CA VAL A 908 -22.61 -10.82 -13.98
C VAL A 908 -23.49 -11.82 -14.71
N GLN A 909 -24.51 -12.34 -14.03
CA GLN A 909 -25.57 -13.09 -14.68
C GLN A 909 -26.84 -12.25 -14.71
N ALA A 910 -27.47 -12.16 -15.88
CA ALA A 910 -28.79 -11.59 -16.05
C ALA A 910 -29.68 -12.62 -16.75
N ASP A 911 -30.76 -13.02 -16.08
CA ASP A 911 -31.61 -14.13 -16.47
C ASP A 911 -30.78 -15.41 -16.75
N ASN A 912 -30.93 -16.00 -17.93
CA ASN A 912 -30.19 -17.18 -18.36
C ASN A 912 -28.89 -16.84 -19.13
N ILE A 913 -28.41 -15.60 -19.10
CA ILE A 913 -27.20 -15.16 -19.79
C ILE A 913 -26.11 -14.75 -18.80
N LEU A 914 -24.89 -15.21 -19.05
CA LEU A 914 -23.68 -14.89 -18.30
C LEU A 914 -22.80 -13.93 -19.11
N TYR A 915 -22.47 -12.80 -18.51
CA TYR A 915 -21.60 -11.77 -19.10
C TYR A 915 -20.25 -11.76 -18.40
N CYS A 916 -19.17 -11.93 -19.17
CA CYS A 916 -17.81 -12.00 -18.65
C CYS A 916 -16.91 -10.97 -19.34
N ALA A 917 -16.40 -9.97 -18.62
CA ALA A 917 -15.43 -9.01 -19.15
C ALA A 917 -14.03 -9.29 -18.60
N GLY A 918 -13.06 -9.38 -19.51
CA GLY A 918 -11.72 -9.86 -19.19
C GLY A 918 -10.62 -9.15 -19.95
N LYS A 919 -9.40 -9.30 -19.44
CA LYS A 919 -8.15 -8.96 -20.15
C LYS A 919 -7.43 -10.22 -20.61
N PRO A 920 -6.58 -10.15 -21.65
CA PRO A 920 -5.82 -11.31 -22.11
C PRO A 920 -5.03 -11.96 -20.98
N GLU A 921 -4.92 -13.28 -21.00
CA GLU A 921 -3.93 -13.97 -20.19
C GLU A 921 -2.51 -13.51 -20.59
N TYR A 922 -1.55 -13.58 -19.65
CA TYR A 922 -0.17 -13.16 -19.87
C TYR A 922 0.54 -13.86 -21.05
N ARG A 923 0.00 -14.98 -21.55
CA ARG A 923 0.51 -15.70 -22.74
C ARG A 923 -0.11 -15.20 -24.05
N GLU A 924 -1.22 -14.47 -24.00
CA GLU A 924 -2.06 -14.09 -25.14
C GLU A 924 -1.75 -12.64 -25.56
N ILE A 925 -0.48 -12.39 -25.85
CA ILE A 925 0.11 -11.04 -25.88
C ILE A 925 -0.43 -10.12 -26.99
N ASN A 926 -1.00 -10.66 -28.06
CA ASN A 926 -1.57 -9.89 -29.18
C ASN A 926 -3.08 -9.69 -29.06
N ARG A 927 -3.72 -10.28 -28.04
CA ARG A 927 -5.16 -10.22 -27.84
C ARG A 927 -5.54 -8.92 -27.14
N LYS A 928 -6.76 -8.43 -27.38
CA LYS A 928 -7.33 -7.27 -26.68
C LYS A 928 -8.24 -7.73 -25.54
N ALA A 929 -8.70 -6.78 -24.71
CA ALA A 929 -9.73 -7.08 -23.73
C ALA A 929 -11.05 -7.40 -24.43
N GLU A 930 -11.86 -8.26 -23.81
CA GLU A 930 -13.09 -8.76 -24.42
C GLU A 930 -14.22 -8.87 -23.39
N LEU A 931 -15.44 -8.65 -23.86
CA LEU A 931 -16.70 -8.98 -23.18
C LEU A 931 -17.34 -10.17 -23.90
N TRP A 932 -17.57 -11.26 -23.17
CA TRP A 932 -18.21 -12.47 -23.68
C TRP A 932 -19.64 -12.57 -23.16
N VAL A 933 -20.55 -12.91 -24.05
CA VAL A 933 -21.96 -13.21 -23.77
C VAL A 933 -22.13 -14.72 -23.90
N ILE A 934 -22.55 -15.40 -22.84
CA ILE A 934 -22.56 -16.85 -22.74
C ILE A 934 -23.94 -17.31 -22.28
N ASN A 935 -24.53 -18.29 -22.96
CA ASN A 935 -25.70 -18.99 -22.45
C ASN A 935 -25.33 -19.71 -21.15
N SER A 936 -25.96 -19.36 -20.03
CA SER A 936 -25.59 -19.87 -18.70
C SER A 936 -26.00 -21.33 -18.46
N GLU A 937 -26.93 -21.86 -19.25
CA GLU A 937 -27.42 -23.24 -19.15
C GLU A 937 -26.53 -24.20 -19.94
N GLU A 938 -26.15 -23.85 -21.17
CA GLU A 938 -25.35 -24.70 -22.06
C GLU A 938 -23.85 -24.39 -22.02
N GLY A 939 -23.47 -23.20 -21.54
CA GLY A 939 -22.10 -22.71 -21.64
C GLY A 939 -21.68 -22.33 -23.06
N LYS A 940 -22.60 -22.18 -24.02
CA LYS A 940 -22.26 -21.74 -25.39
C LYS A 940 -22.03 -20.24 -25.46
N ILE A 941 -21.01 -19.82 -26.19
CA ILE A 941 -20.72 -18.39 -26.43
C ILE A 941 -21.68 -17.89 -27.51
N ILE A 942 -22.44 -16.85 -27.19
CA ILE A 942 -23.38 -16.17 -28.09
C ILE A 942 -22.68 -15.04 -28.84
N GLN A 943 -21.90 -14.23 -28.12
CA GLN A 943 -21.24 -13.05 -28.69
C GLN A 943 -19.90 -12.78 -27.98
N LYS A 944 -18.93 -12.22 -28.72
CA LYS A 944 -17.70 -11.63 -28.18
C LYS A 944 -17.58 -10.20 -28.68
N ILE A 945 -17.31 -9.27 -27.77
CA ILE A 945 -17.14 -7.85 -28.07
C ILE A 945 -15.75 -7.43 -27.63
N GLU A 946 -14.99 -6.83 -28.55
CA GLU A 946 -13.68 -6.26 -28.25
C GLU A 946 -13.83 -4.97 -27.41
N LEU A 947 -12.96 -4.82 -26.40
CA LEU A 947 -12.94 -3.67 -25.51
C LEU A 947 -11.67 -2.85 -25.72
N GLU A 948 -11.84 -1.54 -25.87
CA GLU A 948 -10.72 -0.57 -25.96
C GLU A 948 -9.94 -0.43 -24.66
N SER A 949 -10.49 -0.89 -23.53
CA SER A 949 -9.95 -0.63 -22.20
C SER A 949 -10.18 -1.83 -21.27
N TYR A 950 -9.25 -2.03 -20.34
CA TYR A 950 -9.34 -3.16 -19.43
C TYR A 950 -10.48 -2.95 -18.44
N PRO A 951 -11.34 -3.94 -18.22
CA PRO A 951 -12.45 -3.82 -17.29
C PRO A 951 -11.92 -3.70 -15.85
N THR A 952 -12.56 -2.91 -15.01
CA THR A 952 -12.28 -2.93 -13.57
C THR A 952 -12.69 -4.29 -12.99
N TYR A 953 -11.99 -4.76 -11.95
CA TYR A 953 -12.47 -5.92 -11.18
C TYR A 953 -13.90 -5.68 -10.67
N ASP A 954 -14.79 -6.64 -10.89
CA ASP A 954 -16.24 -6.53 -10.62
C ASP A 954 -16.91 -5.33 -11.32
N GLY A 955 -16.36 -4.82 -12.41
CA GLY A 955 -16.85 -3.60 -13.06
C GLY A 955 -18.17 -3.70 -13.83
N LEU A 956 -18.81 -4.87 -13.94
CA LEU A 956 -20.05 -5.10 -14.69
C LEU A 956 -21.28 -4.94 -13.80
N SER A 957 -22.38 -4.40 -14.32
CA SER A 957 -23.70 -4.39 -13.68
C SER A 957 -24.78 -4.47 -14.75
N ALA A 958 -25.97 -5.01 -14.42
CA ALA A 958 -27.07 -5.14 -15.37
C ALA A 958 -28.37 -4.61 -14.75
N ALA A 959 -29.03 -3.66 -15.40
CA ALA A 959 -30.28 -3.08 -14.93
C ALA A 959 -31.09 -2.53 -16.09
N ASN A 960 -32.42 -2.57 -15.97
CA ASN A 960 -33.36 -1.93 -16.91
C ASN A 960 -33.05 -2.25 -18.39
N GLY A 961 -32.79 -3.52 -18.70
CA GLY A 961 -32.48 -3.99 -20.06
C GLY A 961 -31.10 -3.60 -20.61
N GLN A 962 -30.23 -3.00 -19.79
CA GLN A 962 -28.91 -2.52 -20.17
C GLN A 962 -27.80 -3.19 -19.35
N LEU A 963 -26.63 -3.35 -19.99
CA LEU A 963 -25.39 -3.81 -19.34
C LEU A 963 -24.42 -2.64 -19.25
N TYR A 964 -23.87 -2.39 -18.07
CA TYR A 964 -22.86 -1.36 -17.84
C TYR A 964 -21.53 -1.98 -17.50
N LEU A 965 -20.45 -1.44 -18.07
CA LEU A 965 -19.07 -1.84 -17.81
C LEU A 965 -18.23 -0.63 -17.40
N THR A 966 -17.53 -0.76 -16.28
CA THR A 966 -16.52 0.22 -15.81
C THR A 966 -15.11 -0.28 -16.06
N THR A 967 -14.17 0.63 -16.36
CA THR A 967 -12.81 0.27 -16.80
C THR A 967 -11.70 0.85 -15.91
N GLU A 968 -10.52 0.20 -15.94
CA GLU A 968 -9.35 0.58 -15.15
C GLU A 968 -8.79 1.96 -15.55
N ASP A 969 -9.05 2.41 -16.77
CA ASP A 969 -8.64 3.73 -17.24
C ASP A 969 -9.67 4.80 -16.91
N GLY A 970 -10.91 4.46 -16.51
CA GLY A 970 -11.91 5.45 -16.08
C GLY A 970 -13.02 5.77 -17.08
N LYS A 971 -13.40 4.78 -17.90
CA LYS A 971 -14.61 4.83 -18.73
C LYS A 971 -15.77 4.09 -18.06
N VAL A 972 -16.98 4.53 -18.41
CA VAL A 972 -18.23 3.77 -18.22
C VAL A 972 -18.82 3.54 -19.61
N ILE A 973 -19.15 2.30 -19.92
CA ILE A 973 -19.66 1.86 -21.21
C ILE A 973 -21.03 1.20 -20.98
N CYS A 974 -22.03 1.58 -21.75
CA CYS A 974 -23.37 0.98 -21.70
C CYS A 974 -23.66 0.20 -22.98
N PHE A 975 -24.24 -0.97 -22.82
CA PHE A 975 -24.70 -1.85 -23.88
C PHE A 975 -26.20 -2.15 -23.73
N GLY A 976 -26.88 -2.38 -24.84
CA GLY A 976 -28.31 -2.72 -24.86
C GLY A 976 -28.79 -2.93 -26.29
N ASN A 977 -30.11 -2.78 -26.52
CA ASN A 977 -30.71 -2.87 -27.84
C ASN A 977 -30.66 -1.48 -28.49
N LYS A 978 -30.40 -1.42 -29.80
CA LYS A 978 -30.53 -0.15 -30.53
C LYS A 978 -32.00 0.14 -30.81
#